data_AF-A0A9W8B904-F1
#
_entry.id   AF-A0A9W8B904-F1
#
_cell.length_a   1.000
_cell.length_b   1.000
_cell.length_c   1.000
_cell.angle_alpha   90.00
_cell.angle_beta   90.00
_cell.angle_gamma   90.00
#
_symmetry.space_group_name_H-M   'P 1'
#
loop_
_entity.id
_entity.type
_entity.pdbx_description
1 polymer ?
#
loop_
_entity_poly.entity_id
_entity_poly.type
_entity_poly.pdbx_seq_one_letter_code
_entity_poly.pdbx_strand_id
1 'polypeptide(L)'
;MPYYVGVDVGTGSVRAALFHVTEPFPVPNTRRTPFLSDPKSNGASTLPTTASTRLTALHVHPITTRQEQRPKLASPPTTPSESGDWVTHYEQSSTEIWQAVCFCVRQCLTQALVDNPSFDVGQVRGIGFDATCSLVVVQPAPNTGSAAEALASSGVVDPSTWQPVCVSESTLRQFHQASDFVAPQATSNQTTSDNGAPPQAPAPHEYNVILWMDHRAEAQAARISASPVATKRVLHHLGGQVSPEMDLPKVVWLKECCQLTESTTATDVRSLWDNMQLFSLPDYLSFRATGRRVRSACSLVCKWGSLPPLAAVPQAPYPDATHADHPCPDTGGWDHELFRAIGLEDFVADGYRRIGGLQCLPADQQPPPITSVAHRDTGFTGVCQAGGQVGYLCPAATVELGLGPRTCVSSSVIDAYAGWIGTIATRDPTVQPSNSSLDALLASARAADLTPIVTSRLGIIAGTSSCHLATHIDPQFIPGLWGPYYSVGIAGLWMTEGGQSATGALIDWAVKTHPGFPAATAQLQTETSAADPSEPSLGNIYSFLNSIIRRDLLHRTDSHYDGYLHLLGRDTLHVLPDFHGNRSPLADPTLKGAIVGLTLEPMNTVFALAKYYLAVLVALAYGTKHILDTLQQRRYPIDTLVLSGGLSKNDLFVQIHADVTQCAVLVSNIPEGAEVLLGSAMCARAATMQSPTASNADRAQALWETMVYMGPTGVWVLPQCTPAEQRLHAQRFQVLRAMQQDQKKYQRIMGAEL
;
A
#
# COMPACT_ATOMS: atom_id res chain seq x y z
N MET A 1 7.39 25.48 -17.44
CA MET A 1 8.07 24.31 -16.84
C MET A 1 7.04 23.23 -16.56
N PRO A 2 7.37 21.93 -16.67
CA PRO A 2 6.37 20.87 -16.58
C PRO A 2 5.96 20.56 -15.14
N TYR A 3 4.69 20.19 -14.96
CA TYR A 3 4.13 19.65 -13.72
C TYR A 3 3.73 18.17 -13.87
N TYR A 4 3.70 17.46 -12.74
CA TYR A 4 3.28 16.06 -12.66
C TYR A 4 2.29 15.85 -11.52
N VAL A 5 1.25 15.05 -11.77
CA VAL A 5 0.24 14.72 -10.76
C VAL A 5 0.57 13.37 -10.14
N GLY A 6 0.61 13.32 -8.81
CA GLY A 6 0.56 12.07 -8.05
C GLY A 6 -0.84 11.88 -7.47
N VAL A 7 -1.36 10.67 -7.58
CA VAL A 7 -2.65 10.28 -6.99
C VAL A 7 -2.43 9.04 -6.12
N ASP A 8 -2.93 9.10 -4.89
CA ASP A 8 -2.91 7.99 -3.94
C ASP A 8 -4.34 7.66 -3.51
N VAL A 9 -4.69 6.37 -3.60
CA VAL A 9 -5.96 5.83 -3.13
C VAL A 9 -5.70 4.89 -1.95
N GLY A 10 -5.76 5.47 -0.75
CA GLY A 10 -5.63 4.75 0.51
C GLY A 10 -6.91 4.01 0.92
N THR A 11 -6.90 3.44 2.12
CA THR A 11 -8.04 2.66 2.64
C THR A 11 -9.30 3.50 2.86
N GLY A 12 -9.15 4.74 3.36
CA GLY A 12 -10.29 5.58 3.75
C GLY A 12 -10.42 6.91 2.99
N SER A 13 -9.51 7.21 2.07
CA SER A 13 -9.50 8.50 1.36
C SER A 13 -8.70 8.44 0.07
N VAL A 14 -9.03 9.38 -0.83
CA VAL A 14 -8.24 9.67 -2.02
C VAL A 14 -7.49 10.98 -1.82
N ARG A 15 -6.24 11.02 -2.28
CA ARG A 15 -5.36 12.19 -2.24
C ARG A 15 -4.77 12.43 -3.62
N ALA A 16 -4.56 13.70 -3.96
CA ALA A 16 -3.83 14.10 -5.16
C ALA A 16 -2.92 15.28 -4.84
N ALA A 17 -1.81 15.42 -5.57
CA ALA A 17 -0.94 16.58 -5.49
C ALA A 17 -0.27 16.87 -6.84
N LEU A 18 0.02 18.14 -7.06
CA LEU A 18 0.73 18.64 -8.23
C LEU A 18 2.19 18.97 -7.85
N PHE A 19 3.14 18.38 -8.56
CA PHE A 19 4.57 18.54 -8.30
C PHE A 19 5.26 19.28 -9.45
N HIS A 20 6.12 20.25 -9.10
CA HIS A 20 6.92 21.01 -10.04
C HIS A 20 8.35 20.46 -10.12
N VAL A 21 9.00 20.61 -11.28
CA VAL A 21 10.34 20.08 -11.53
C VAL A 21 11.45 20.94 -10.91
N THR A 22 11.49 22.25 -11.10
CA THR A 22 12.76 22.98 -10.88
C THR A 22 13.05 23.40 -9.45
N GLU A 23 12.21 23.06 -8.49
CA GLU A 23 12.39 23.55 -7.14
C GLU A 23 12.72 22.37 -6.22
N PRO A 24 13.94 22.31 -5.63
CA PRO A 24 14.22 21.39 -4.54
C PRO A 24 13.39 21.85 -3.34
N PHE A 25 12.13 21.44 -3.28
CA PHE A 25 11.13 21.83 -2.28
C PHE A 25 11.23 23.30 -1.82
N PRO A 26 10.61 24.27 -2.50
CA PRO A 26 9.98 25.34 -1.77
C PRO A 26 8.80 24.69 -1.04
N VAL A 27 8.32 25.35 0.01
CA VAL A 27 7.01 25.04 0.60
C VAL A 27 6.05 24.75 -0.55
N PRO A 28 5.53 23.51 -0.67
CA PRO A 28 4.78 23.21 -1.87
C PRO A 28 3.51 24.06 -1.84
N ASN A 29 2.96 24.39 -3.00
CA ASN A 29 1.50 24.57 -3.11
C ASN A 29 0.78 23.21 -2.91
N THR A 30 1.23 22.44 -1.92
CA THR A 30 0.46 21.41 -1.24
C THR A 30 -0.32 22.16 -0.18
N ARG A 31 -1.58 22.43 -0.45
CA ARG A 31 -2.52 22.59 0.66
C ARG A 31 -2.62 21.24 1.36
N ARG A 32 -2.07 21.15 2.56
CA ARG A 32 -2.61 20.33 3.65
C ARG A 32 -3.29 21.31 4.60
N THR A 33 -4.60 21.26 4.69
CA THR A 33 -5.33 21.86 5.82
C THR A 33 -5.76 20.68 6.69
N PRO A 34 -5.48 20.68 8.00
CA PRO A 34 -5.86 19.60 8.88
C PRO A 34 -7.38 19.59 9.04
N PHE A 35 -8.02 18.46 8.82
CA PHE A 35 -9.25 18.11 9.53
C PHE A 35 -9.33 16.59 9.65
N LEU A 36 -8.92 16.10 10.81
CA LEU A 36 -9.62 14.97 11.43
C LEU A 36 -11.01 15.50 11.79
N SER A 37 -12.05 15.06 11.08
CA SER A 37 -13.37 14.98 11.72
C SER A 37 -13.37 13.70 12.53
N ASP A 38 -12.98 13.80 13.79
CA ASP A 38 -13.50 12.90 14.81
C ASP A 38 -15.02 13.20 14.91
N PRO A 39 -15.91 12.22 14.69
CA PRO A 39 -17.32 12.41 14.95
C PRO A 39 -17.56 12.39 16.47
N LYS A 40 -17.08 13.40 17.22
CA LYS A 40 -17.46 13.78 18.60
C LYS A 40 -16.58 14.90 19.18
N SER A 41 -16.79 16.16 18.78
CA SER A 41 -16.49 17.28 19.68
C SER A 41 -17.32 18.51 19.35
N ASN A 42 -18.39 18.73 20.11
CA ASN A 42 -19.09 20.01 20.17
C ASN A 42 -18.24 21.01 20.99
N GLY A 43 -17.97 22.20 20.46
CA GLY A 43 -17.43 23.31 21.26
C GLY A 43 -16.78 24.40 20.41
N ALA A 44 -17.35 25.60 20.44
CA ALA A 44 -17.02 26.75 19.59
C ALA A 44 -15.75 27.52 20.01
N SER A 45 -15.01 28.09 19.04
CA SER A 45 -14.62 29.51 19.05
C SER A 45 -14.14 29.99 17.68
N THR A 46 -14.36 31.27 17.41
CA THR A 46 -14.32 31.98 16.12
C THR A 46 -13.04 32.80 15.95
N LEU A 47 -12.25 32.52 14.91
CA LEU A 47 -11.26 33.42 14.29
C LEU A 47 -11.30 33.19 12.76
N PRO A 48 -11.00 34.21 11.92
CA PRO A 48 -11.39 34.23 10.51
C PRO A 48 -10.51 33.30 9.65
N THR A 49 -10.96 32.06 9.48
CA THR A 49 -10.40 31.05 8.56
C THR A 49 -10.91 31.26 7.14
N THR A 50 -10.07 31.76 6.24
CA THR A 50 -10.28 31.63 4.79
C THR A 50 -9.56 30.38 4.28
N ALA A 51 -10.32 29.50 3.62
CA ALA A 51 -9.94 28.25 2.92
C ALA A 51 -10.06 26.92 3.71
N SER A 52 -11.32 26.44 3.83
CA SER A 52 -11.64 25.04 4.15
C SER A 52 -11.14 24.11 3.02
N THR A 53 -10.38 23.07 3.36
CA THR A 53 -10.02 21.97 2.42
C THR A 53 -10.84 20.75 2.84
N ARG A 54 -11.61 20.19 1.91
CA ARG A 54 -12.43 18.98 2.15
C ARG A 54 -11.66 17.75 1.68
N LEU A 55 -11.34 16.86 2.61
CA LEU A 55 -10.95 15.48 2.29
C LEU A 55 -12.17 14.76 1.68
N THR A 56 -11.97 14.00 0.60
CA THR A 56 -13.00 13.06 0.16
C THR A 56 -12.80 11.75 0.91
N ALA A 57 -13.58 11.56 1.98
CA ALA A 57 -13.67 10.28 2.66
C ALA A 57 -14.32 9.26 1.72
N LEU A 58 -13.75 8.06 1.65
CA LEU A 58 -14.33 6.93 0.93
C LEU A 58 -15.23 6.13 1.89
N HIS A 59 -16.36 5.65 1.40
CA HIS A 59 -17.19 4.73 2.15
C HIS A 59 -16.53 3.35 2.16
N VAL A 60 -16.13 2.89 3.35
CA VAL A 60 -15.80 1.47 3.60
C VAL A 60 -17.07 0.81 4.11
N HIS A 61 -17.53 -0.25 3.43
CA HIS A 61 -18.72 -1.00 3.82
C HIS A 61 -18.31 -2.26 4.60
N PRO A 62 -18.31 -2.23 5.96
CA PRO A 62 -18.09 -3.40 6.77
C PRO A 62 -19.34 -4.29 6.79
N ILE A 63 -19.18 -5.58 6.47
CA ILE A 63 -20.26 -6.58 6.59
C ILE A 63 -20.00 -7.42 7.83
N THR A 64 -21.02 -7.57 8.69
CA THR A 64 -20.95 -8.42 9.89
C THR A 64 -21.56 -9.80 9.63
N THR A 65 -21.07 -10.80 10.36
CA THR A 65 -21.56 -12.20 10.33
C THR A 65 -23.08 -12.35 10.43
N ARG A 66 -23.78 -11.41 11.08
CA ARG A 66 -25.24 -11.45 11.25
C ARG A 66 -26.02 -10.90 10.06
N GLN A 67 -25.44 -9.97 9.29
CA GLN A 67 -26.00 -9.52 8.02
C GLN A 67 -25.96 -10.62 6.97
N GLU A 68 -24.98 -11.54 7.06
CA GLU A 68 -24.85 -12.69 6.16
C GLU A 68 -25.90 -13.79 6.42
N GLN A 69 -26.44 -13.90 7.64
CA GLN A 69 -27.33 -15.00 8.05
C GLN A 69 -28.85 -14.72 7.92
N ARG A 70 -29.31 -13.51 7.59
CA ARG A 70 -30.75 -13.19 7.52
C ARG A 70 -31.25 -12.95 6.08
N PRO A 71 -32.13 -13.81 5.54
CA PRO A 71 -32.95 -13.43 4.39
C PRO A 71 -34.01 -12.41 4.85
N LYS A 72 -34.15 -11.31 4.10
CA LYS A 72 -35.02 -10.14 4.35
C LYS A 72 -36.28 -10.43 5.18
N LEU A 73 -36.40 -9.84 6.37
CA LEU A 73 -37.69 -9.38 6.90
C LEU A 73 -37.49 -8.11 7.76
N ALA A 74 -38.48 -7.22 7.69
CA ALA A 74 -38.39 -5.78 7.92
C ALA A 74 -37.99 -5.27 9.33
N SER A 75 -37.47 -4.02 9.30
CA SER A 75 -37.24 -3.03 10.39
C SER A 75 -35.88 -3.06 11.11
N PRO A 76 -35.19 -1.91 11.26
CA PRO A 76 -33.95 -1.81 12.03
C PRO A 76 -34.24 -1.94 13.54
N PRO A 77 -33.40 -2.64 14.32
CA PRO A 77 -33.53 -2.67 15.77
C PRO A 77 -33.12 -1.31 16.37
N THR A 78 -33.91 -0.80 17.30
CA THR A 78 -33.76 0.49 17.98
C THR A 78 -32.84 0.46 19.20
N THR A 79 -32.09 -0.63 19.42
CA THR A 79 -31.11 -0.74 20.52
C THR A 79 -29.89 -1.59 20.13
N PRO A 80 -28.66 -1.17 20.47
CA PRO A 80 -27.47 -1.99 20.26
C PRO A 80 -27.51 -3.20 21.21
N SER A 81 -27.59 -4.40 20.65
CA SER A 81 -27.53 -5.65 21.43
C SER A 81 -26.08 -6.07 21.69
N GLU A 82 -25.80 -6.50 22.92
CA GLU A 82 -24.53 -7.01 23.45
C GLU A 82 -24.05 -8.35 22.83
N SER A 83 -24.32 -8.63 21.55
CA SER A 83 -23.80 -9.80 20.84
C SER A 83 -22.61 -9.42 19.97
N GLY A 84 -21.45 -10.05 20.20
CA GLY A 84 -20.19 -9.79 19.49
C GLY A 84 -20.22 -10.13 18.00
N ASP A 85 -20.82 -9.24 17.21
CA ASP A 85 -20.75 -9.24 15.75
C ASP A 85 -19.36 -8.73 15.32
N TRP A 86 -18.49 -9.63 14.84
CA TRP A 86 -17.22 -9.25 14.24
C TRP A 86 -17.44 -8.89 12.77
N VAL A 87 -16.82 -7.80 12.30
CA VAL A 87 -16.77 -7.47 10.87
C VAL A 87 -15.85 -8.49 10.21
N THR A 88 -16.35 -9.21 9.20
CA THR A 88 -15.60 -10.25 8.49
C THR A 88 -15.15 -9.79 7.11
N HIS A 89 -15.95 -8.93 6.45
CA HIS A 89 -15.72 -8.52 5.07
C HIS A 89 -15.69 -6.99 4.90
N TYR A 90 -14.84 -6.52 4.00
CA TYR A 90 -14.60 -5.10 3.71
C TYR A 90 -14.68 -4.83 2.20
N GLU A 91 -15.61 -3.96 1.82
CA GLU A 91 -15.89 -3.64 0.40
C GLU A 91 -15.87 -2.13 0.10
N GLN A 92 -15.59 -1.78 -1.16
CA GLN A 92 -15.61 -0.42 -1.71
C GLN A 92 -16.23 -0.39 -3.12
N SER A 93 -16.51 0.82 -3.61
CA SER A 93 -16.98 1.07 -4.98
C SER A 93 -15.89 1.67 -5.85
N SER A 94 -15.59 1.03 -6.98
CA SER A 94 -14.62 1.55 -7.95
C SER A 94 -15.12 2.81 -8.66
N THR A 95 -16.45 3.01 -8.70
CA THR A 95 -17.09 4.23 -9.23
C THR A 95 -16.87 5.41 -8.28
N GLU A 96 -17.14 5.23 -6.99
CA GLU A 96 -16.90 6.25 -5.96
C GLU A 96 -15.43 6.64 -5.90
N ILE A 97 -14.54 5.65 -5.92
CA ILE A 97 -13.08 5.88 -5.94
C ILE A 97 -12.69 6.76 -7.13
N TRP A 98 -13.16 6.43 -8.34
CA TRP A 98 -12.81 7.21 -9.53
C TRP A 98 -13.36 8.65 -9.46
N GLN A 99 -14.60 8.83 -8.99
CA GLN A 99 -15.18 10.16 -8.78
C GLN A 99 -14.37 10.97 -7.75
N ALA A 100 -13.93 10.34 -6.66
CA ALA A 100 -13.08 10.96 -5.66
C ALA A 100 -11.71 11.35 -6.24
N VAL A 101 -11.10 10.51 -7.08
CA VAL A 101 -9.87 10.83 -7.83
C VAL A 101 -10.08 12.06 -8.71
N CYS A 102 -11.12 12.08 -9.55
CA CYS A 102 -11.43 13.21 -10.41
C CYS A 102 -11.64 14.50 -9.61
N PHE A 103 -12.37 14.42 -8.50
CA PHE A 103 -12.56 15.55 -7.59
C PHE A 103 -11.23 16.06 -7.05
N CYS A 104 -10.40 15.20 -6.46
CA CYS A 104 -9.12 15.58 -5.86
C CYS A 104 -8.17 16.20 -6.90
N VAL A 105 -8.07 15.63 -8.09
CA VAL A 105 -7.22 16.17 -9.17
C VAL A 105 -7.70 17.55 -9.61
N ARG A 106 -9.01 17.73 -9.84
CA ARG A 106 -9.58 19.04 -10.20
C ARG A 106 -9.35 20.10 -9.11
N GLN A 107 -9.45 19.71 -7.84
CA GLN A 107 -9.14 20.61 -6.71
C GLN A 107 -7.67 21.05 -6.74
N CYS A 108 -6.73 20.13 -6.99
CA CYS A 108 -5.31 20.49 -7.11
C CYS A 108 -5.06 21.46 -8.27
N LEU A 109 -5.71 21.27 -9.42
CA LEU A 109 -5.57 22.16 -10.57
C LEU A 109 -6.16 23.55 -10.31
N THR A 110 -7.33 23.59 -9.69
CA THR A 110 -7.98 24.84 -9.26
C THR A 110 -7.08 25.58 -8.28
N GLN A 111 -6.49 24.84 -7.35
CA GLN A 111 -5.59 25.40 -6.36
C GLN A 111 -4.32 25.97 -6.99
N ALA A 112 -3.71 25.25 -7.92
CA ALA A 112 -2.54 25.72 -8.65
C ALA A 112 -2.83 27.01 -9.43
N LEU A 113 -4.03 27.16 -10.00
CA LEU A 113 -4.46 28.40 -10.67
C LEU A 113 -4.68 29.56 -9.69
N VAL A 114 -5.22 29.28 -8.50
CA VAL A 114 -5.39 30.29 -7.44
C VAL A 114 -4.03 30.79 -6.94
N ASP A 115 -3.10 29.87 -6.69
CA ASP A 115 -1.78 30.21 -6.16
C ASP A 115 -0.86 30.82 -7.23
N ASN A 116 -1.07 30.46 -8.50
CA ASN A 116 -0.36 31.01 -9.64
C ASN A 116 -1.32 31.24 -10.82
N PRO A 117 -1.82 32.48 -11.03
CA PRO A 117 -2.73 32.80 -12.13
C PRO A 117 -2.14 32.59 -13.54
N SER A 118 -0.82 32.40 -13.66
CA SER A 118 -0.14 32.07 -14.93
C SER A 118 0.01 30.56 -15.15
N PHE A 119 -0.47 29.73 -14.22
CA PHE A 119 -0.52 28.28 -14.38
C PHE A 119 -1.42 27.91 -15.56
N ASP A 120 -0.91 27.05 -16.43
CA ASP A 120 -1.65 26.48 -17.55
C ASP A 120 -1.68 24.96 -17.38
N VAL A 121 -2.88 24.38 -17.45
CA VAL A 121 -3.07 22.92 -17.40
C VAL A 121 -2.28 22.20 -18.50
N GLY A 122 -2.00 22.85 -19.63
CA GLY A 122 -1.12 22.34 -20.69
C GLY A 122 0.33 22.07 -20.22
N GLN A 123 0.72 22.61 -19.07
CA GLN A 123 2.01 22.34 -18.43
C GLN A 123 2.03 21.00 -17.67
N VAL A 124 0.88 20.38 -17.41
CA VAL A 124 0.80 19.07 -16.76
C VAL A 124 1.15 17.97 -17.76
N ARG A 125 2.34 17.39 -17.61
CA ARG A 125 2.90 16.42 -18.59
C ARG A 125 2.61 14.97 -18.27
N GLY A 126 2.39 14.64 -17.00
CA GLY A 126 2.07 13.28 -16.60
C GLY A 126 1.27 13.17 -15.32
N ILE A 127 0.60 12.03 -15.16
CA ILE A 127 -0.12 11.58 -13.98
C ILE A 127 0.30 10.14 -13.63
N GLY A 128 0.51 9.88 -12.34
CA GLY A 128 0.80 8.56 -11.79
C GLY A 128 -0.20 8.21 -10.70
N PHE A 129 -0.49 6.92 -10.57
CA PHE A 129 -1.46 6.38 -9.63
C PHE A 129 -0.80 5.35 -8.73
N ASP A 130 -1.05 5.49 -7.44
CA ASP A 130 -0.85 4.44 -6.46
C ASP A 130 -2.14 4.17 -5.69
N ALA A 131 -2.26 2.97 -5.15
CA ALA A 131 -3.41 2.57 -4.36
C ALA A 131 -3.08 1.37 -3.45
N THR A 132 -3.98 1.11 -2.51
CA THR A 132 -3.99 -0.18 -1.79
C THR A 132 -4.07 -1.36 -2.77
N CYS A 133 -3.54 -2.52 -2.39
CA CYS A 133 -3.63 -3.76 -3.18
C CYS A 133 -5.01 -4.45 -3.07
N SER A 134 -6.08 -3.70 -3.32
CA SER A 134 -7.47 -4.19 -3.32
C SER A 134 -7.85 -4.75 -4.70
N LEU A 135 -8.78 -5.71 -4.74
CA LEU A 135 -9.22 -6.39 -5.98
C LEU A 135 -10.47 -5.70 -6.54
N VAL A 136 -10.41 -5.23 -7.79
CA VAL A 136 -11.53 -4.61 -8.51
C VAL A 136 -12.10 -5.57 -9.55
N VAL A 137 -13.43 -5.69 -9.59
CA VAL A 137 -14.17 -6.56 -10.51
C VAL A 137 -15.10 -5.74 -11.39
N VAL A 138 -14.93 -5.82 -12.71
CA VAL A 138 -15.75 -5.11 -13.71
C VAL A 138 -16.07 -6.01 -14.89
N GLN A 139 -17.03 -5.64 -15.74
CA GLN A 139 -17.28 -6.33 -17.02
C GLN A 139 -17.72 -5.35 -18.13
N PRO A 140 -17.64 -5.73 -19.42
CA PRO A 140 -18.23 -4.95 -20.51
C PRO A 140 -19.76 -4.85 -20.38
N ALA A 141 -20.37 -3.77 -20.86
CA ALA A 141 -21.82 -3.63 -20.91
C ALA A 141 -22.47 -4.57 -21.98
N PRO A 142 -23.66 -5.16 -21.73
CA PRO A 142 -24.21 -6.27 -22.52
C PRO A 142 -24.60 -5.91 -23.96
N ASN A 143 -24.86 -4.63 -24.25
CA ASN A 143 -25.36 -4.16 -25.54
C ASN A 143 -24.26 -3.60 -26.46
N THR A 144 -22.98 -3.86 -26.16
CA THR A 144 -21.85 -3.40 -26.98
C THR A 144 -21.44 -4.40 -28.08
N GLY A 145 -22.27 -5.42 -28.32
CA GLY A 145 -22.05 -6.67 -29.09
C GLY A 145 -21.70 -6.57 -30.59
N SER A 146 -21.05 -5.49 -31.01
CA SER A 146 -20.26 -5.42 -32.25
C SER A 146 -19.21 -4.30 -32.20
N ALA A 147 -19.41 -3.28 -31.35
CA ALA A 147 -18.47 -2.18 -31.16
C ALA A 147 -17.30 -2.51 -30.21
N ALA A 148 -17.53 -3.32 -29.17
CA ALA A 148 -16.46 -3.76 -28.25
C ALA A 148 -15.46 -4.72 -28.91
N GLU A 149 -15.92 -5.50 -29.91
CA GLU A 149 -15.07 -6.38 -30.73
C GLU A 149 -14.46 -5.63 -31.94
N ALA A 150 -15.14 -4.61 -32.50
CA ALA A 150 -14.62 -3.84 -33.63
C ALA A 150 -13.52 -2.81 -33.26
N LEU A 151 -13.40 -2.39 -31.99
CA LEU A 151 -12.29 -1.56 -31.49
C LEU A 151 -11.04 -2.37 -31.09
N ALA A 152 -11.10 -3.70 -31.15
CA ALA A 152 -10.02 -4.61 -30.76
C ALA A 152 -8.76 -4.51 -31.63
N SER A 153 -8.81 -3.78 -32.76
CA SER A 153 -7.65 -3.54 -33.62
C SER A 153 -6.66 -2.48 -33.09
N SER A 154 -7.07 -1.65 -32.11
CA SER A 154 -6.26 -0.54 -31.58
C SER A 154 -5.68 -0.78 -30.18
N GLY A 155 -6.07 -1.89 -29.52
CA GLY A 155 -5.73 -2.26 -28.14
C GLY A 155 -6.04 -1.23 -27.04
N VAL A 156 -6.89 -0.24 -27.33
CA VAL A 156 -7.46 0.73 -26.39
C VAL A 156 -8.97 0.57 -26.39
N VAL A 157 -9.59 0.43 -25.21
CA VAL A 157 -11.05 0.35 -25.04
C VAL A 157 -11.56 1.60 -24.33
N ASP A 158 -12.83 1.94 -24.52
CA ASP A 158 -13.47 3.02 -23.75
C ASP A 158 -13.86 2.50 -22.34
N PRO A 159 -13.22 2.98 -21.25
CA PRO A 159 -13.52 2.50 -19.91
C PRO A 159 -14.94 2.83 -19.43
N SER A 160 -15.62 3.81 -20.04
CA SER A 160 -16.99 4.18 -19.70
C SER A 160 -18.01 3.11 -20.09
N THR A 161 -17.63 2.20 -21.00
CA THR A 161 -18.46 1.06 -21.43
C THR A 161 -18.37 -0.14 -20.48
N TRP A 162 -17.59 -0.02 -19.40
CA TRP A 162 -17.39 -1.05 -18.38
C TRP A 162 -18.16 -0.71 -17.11
N GLN A 163 -18.79 -1.73 -16.54
CA GLN A 163 -19.68 -1.61 -15.38
C GLN A 163 -19.18 -2.45 -14.20
N PRO A 164 -19.42 -1.99 -12.95
CA PRO A 164 -19.06 -2.73 -11.74
C PRO A 164 -19.83 -4.05 -11.66
N VAL A 165 -19.17 -5.06 -11.09
CA VAL A 165 -19.79 -6.35 -10.74
C VAL A 165 -19.75 -6.51 -9.22
N CYS A 166 -20.92 -6.60 -8.59
CA CYS A 166 -21.02 -6.69 -7.14
C CYS A 166 -20.28 -7.90 -6.56
N VAL A 167 -19.46 -7.70 -5.52
CA VAL A 167 -18.64 -8.75 -4.89
C VAL A 167 -19.16 -9.22 -3.53
N SER A 168 -20.29 -8.67 -3.06
CA SER A 168 -20.94 -9.10 -1.82
C SER A 168 -21.32 -10.57 -1.91
N GLU A 169 -20.92 -11.36 -0.90
CA GLU A 169 -21.21 -12.79 -0.84
C GLU A 169 -22.71 -13.08 -0.88
N SER A 170 -23.50 -12.28 -0.13
CA SER A 170 -24.96 -12.39 -0.14
C SER A 170 -25.54 -12.17 -1.53
N THR A 171 -25.02 -11.19 -2.29
CA THR A 171 -25.42 -10.98 -3.68
C THR A 171 -25.01 -12.17 -4.53
N LEU A 172 -23.72 -12.54 -4.50
CA LEU A 172 -23.11 -13.62 -5.28
C LEU A 172 -23.81 -14.97 -5.08
N ARG A 173 -24.33 -15.27 -3.88
CA ARG A 173 -24.97 -16.55 -3.56
C ARG A 173 -26.51 -16.57 -3.70
N GLN A 174 -27.20 -15.43 -3.62
CA GLN A 174 -28.67 -15.40 -3.52
C GLN A 174 -29.41 -15.07 -4.82
N PHE A 175 -28.75 -14.45 -5.81
CA PHE A 175 -29.43 -14.02 -7.04
C PHE A 175 -29.24 -15.00 -8.20
N HIS A 176 -30.29 -15.13 -9.02
CA HIS A 176 -30.39 -16.14 -10.08
C HIS A 176 -30.27 -15.56 -11.51
N GLN A 177 -30.22 -14.22 -11.67
CA GLN A 177 -30.13 -13.54 -12.97
C GLN A 177 -28.95 -12.57 -13.04
N ALA A 178 -28.26 -12.52 -14.20
CA ALA A 178 -27.09 -11.65 -14.42
C ALA A 178 -27.39 -10.14 -14.19
N SER A 179 -28.63 -9.70 -14.36
CA SER A 179 -29.07 -8.32 -14.12
C SER A 179 -29.02 -7.88 -12.65
N ASP A 180 -28.99 -8.82 -11.70
CA ASP A 180 -29.00 -8.52 -10.26
C ASP A 180 -27.60 -8.13 -9.73
N PHE A 181 -26.54 -8.43 -10.48
CA PHE A 181 -25.14 -8.27 -10.09
C PHE A 181 -24.49 -6.99 -10.62
N VAL A 182 -25.23 -6.25 -11.44
CA VAL A 182 -24.70 -5.26 -12.37
C VAL A 182 -25.49 -3.97 -12.22
N ALA A 183 -24.80 -2.84 -12.27
CA ALA A 183 -25.48 -1.55 -12.24
C ALA A 183 -26.50 -1.43 -13.40
N PRO A 184 -27.75 -0.96 -13.15
CA PRO A 184 -28.70 -0.67 -14.22
C PRO A 184 -28.09 0.30 -15.22
N GLN A 185 -28.36 0.14 -16.52
CA GLN A 185 -27.89 1.09 -17.52
C GLN A 185 -28.39 2.50 -17.17
N ALA A 186 -27.45 3.42 -16.96
CA ALA A 186 -27.78 4.83 -16.81
C ALA A 186 -28.49 5.30 -18.10
N THR A 187 -29.79 5.54 -18.04
CA THR A 187 -30.47 6.28 -19.10
C THR A 187 -29.79 7.64 -19.20
N SER A 188 -29.34 7.98 -20.41
CA SER A 188 -28.38 9.05 -20.76
C SER A 188 -28.83 10.50 -20.46
N ASN A 189 -29.59 10.76 -19.39
CA ASN A 189 -30.17 12.07 -19.08
C ASN A 189 -29.91 12.58 -17.65
N GLN A 190 -29.03 11.95 -16.85
CA GLN A 190 -28.46 12.65 -15.71
C GLN A 190 -27.19 13.37 -16.14
N THR A 191 -27.38 14.57 -16.70
CA THR A 191 -26.35 15.61 -16.66
C THR A 191 -25.91 15.75 -15.21
N THR A 192 -24.69 15.30 -14.90
CA THR A 192 -24.02 15.59 -13.64
C THR A 192 -23.94 17.11 -13.53
N SER A 193 -24.81 17.72 -12.72
CA SER A 193 -24.66 19.11 -12.34
C SER A 193 -23.33 19.24 -11.61
N ASP A 194 -22.42 19.98 -12.22
CA ASP A 194 -21.04 20.29 -11.88
C ASP A 194 -20.95 21.13 -10.59
N ASN A 195 -21.49 20.63 -9.49
CA ASN A 195 -21.66 21.39 -8.24
C ASN A 195 -20.57 21.11 -7.21
N GLY A 196 -19.34 20.76 -7.60
CA GLY A 196 -18.18 20.68 -6.69
C GLY A 196 -18.43 19.91 -5.37
N ALA A 197 -19.41 19.01 -5.35
CA ALA A 197 -19.90 18.33 -4.16
C ALA A 197 -19.18 16.98 -4.05
N PRO A 198 -18.87 16.53 -2.82
CA PRO A 198 -18.29 15.20 -2.61
C PRO A 198 -19.23 14.10 -3.15
N PRO A 199 -18.67 12.95 -3.57
CA PRO A 199 -19.46 11.82 -4.05
C PRO A 199 -20.48 11.34 -3.02
N GLN A 200 -21.63 10.85 -3.50
CA GLN A 200 -22.67 10.27 -2.66
C GLN A 200 -22.35 8.81 -2.32
N ALA A 201 -22.97 8.28 -1.26
CA ALA A 201 -22.78 6.89 -0.85
C ALA A 201 -23.19 5.92 -1.98
N PRO A 202 -22.40 4.86 -2.27
CA PRO A 202 -22.69 3.92 -3.35
C PRO A 202 -23.99 3.13 -3.13
N ALA A 203 -24.66 2.78 -4.22
CA ALA A 203 -25.74 1.80 -4.17
C ALA A 203 -25.18 0.39 -3.91
N PRO A 204 -25.95 -0.55 -3.30
CA PRO A 204 -25.44 -1.87 -2.93
C PRO A 204 -24.79 -2.68 -4.05
N HIS A 205 -25.24 -2.53 -5.30
CA HIS A 205 -24.68 -3.23 -6.46
C HIS A 205 -23.37 -2.62 -6.98
N GLU A 206 -22.97 -1.45 -6.47
CA GLU A 206 -21.74 -0.76 -6.86
C GLU A 206 -20.53 -1.18 -6.02
N TYR A 207 -20.71 -1.97 -4.96
CA TYR A 207 -19.61 -2.55 -4.19
C TYR A 207 -18.95 -3.68 -4.96
N ASN A 208 -17.94 -3.32 -5.76
CA ASN A 208 -17.21 -4.22 -6.67
C ASN A 208 -15.70 -4.30 -6.37
N VAL A 209 -15.29 -3.82 -5.20
CA VAL A 209 -13.90 -3.84 -4.74
C VAL A 209 -13.82 -4.65 -3.46
N ILE A 210 -13.03 -5.73 -3.44
CA ILE A 210 -12.66 -6.47 -2.23
C ILE A 210 -11.41 -5.80 -1.65
N LEU A 211 -11.50 -5.20 -0.46
CA LEU A 211 -10.37 -4.45 0.12
C LEU A 211 -9.18 -5.35 0.43
N TRP A 212 -7.98 -4.78 0.46
CA TRP A 212 -6.75 -5.48 0.81
C TRP A 212 -6.87 -6.23 2.16
N MET A 213 -7.42 -5.59 3.19
CA MET A 213 -7.59 -6.12 4.55
C MET A 213 -8.74 -7.12 4.73
N ASP A 214 -9.46 -7.45 3.66
CA ASP A 214 -10.53 -8.45 3.69
C ASP A 214 -9.94 -9.87 3.79
N HIS A 215 -10.41 -10.64 4.78
CA HIS A 215 -9.94 -12.00 5.09
C HIS A 215 -10.92 -13.10 4.65
N ARG A 216 -11.92 -12.80 3.80
CA ARG A 216 -12.91 -13.81 3.32
C ARG A 216 -12.29 -15.04 2.66
N ALA A 217 -11.09 -14.87 2.11
CA ALA A 217 -10.36 -15.89 1.36
C ALA A 217 -9.37 -16.71 2.22
N GLU A 218 -9.51 -16.73 3.56
CA GLU A 218 -8.65 -17.51 4.47
C GLU A 218 -8.58 -19.00 4.11
N ALA A 219 -9.72 -19.64 3.85
CA ALA A 219 -9.76 -21.06 3.49
C ALA A 219 -9.03 -21.32 2.16
N GLN A 220 -9.21 -20.45 1.17
CA GLN A 220 -8.56 -20.53 -0.13
C GLN A 220 -7.05 -20.31 0.00
N ALA A 221 -6.61 -19.33 0.79
CA ALA A 221 -5.20 -19.07 1.06
C ALA A 221 -4.51 -20.27 1.75
N ALA A 222 -5.17 -20.89 2.73
CA ALA A 222 -4.68 -22.11 3.39
C ALA A 222 -4.56 -23.27 2.39
N ARG A 223 -5.57 -23.48 1.54
CA ARG A 223 -5.56 -24.54 0.52
C ARG A 223 -4.48 -24.32 -0.54
N ILE A 224 -4.29 -23.08 -1.01
CA ILE A 224 -3.21 -22.76 -1.96
C ILE A 224 -1.85 -23.00 -1.30
N SER A 225 -1.68 -22.60 -0.04
CA SER A 225 -0.43 -22.81 0.71
C SER A 225 -0.11 -24.28 0.93
N ALA A 226 -1.13 -25.14 1.06
CA ALA A 226 -0.98 -26.59 1.17
C ALA A 226 -0.75 -27.31 -0.18
N SER A 227 -0.90 -26.61 -1.32
CA SER A 227 -0.75 -27.21 -2.64
C SER A 227 0.72 -27.56 -2.92
N PRO A 228 1.06 -28.83 -3.23
CA PRO A 228 2.43 -29.22 -3.57
C PRO A 228 2.99 -28.47 -4.77
N VAL A 229 2.13 -28.05 -5.71
CA VAL A 229 2.51 -27.25 -6.88
C VAL A 229 2.92 -25.85 -6.44
N ALA A 230 2.13 -25.21 -5.57
CA ALA A 230 2.44 -23.88 -5.07
C ALA A 230 3.76 -23.89 -4.27
N THR A 231 3.97 -24.89 -3.41
CA THR A 231 5.18 -25.04 -2.60
C THR A 231 6.46 -25.09 -3.44
N LYS A 232 6.42 -25.81 -4.56
CA LYS A 232 7.59 -25.96 -5.44
C LYS A 232 7.85 -24.72 -6.31
N ARG A 233 6.85 -23.86 -6.54
CA ARG A 233 6.91 -22.87 -7.63
C ARG A 233 6.75 -21.41 -7.21
N VAL A 234 5.76 -21.05 -6.39
CA VAL A 234 5.47 -19.64 -6.06
C VAL A 234 5.66 -19.31 -4.59
N LEU A 235 5.45 -20.27 -3.67
CA LEU A 235 5.47 -19.99 -2.23
C LEU A 235 6.81 -19.47 -1.72
N HIS A 236 7.92 -19.84 -2.38
CA HIS A 236 9.24 -19.34 -2.00
C HIS A 236 9.38 -17.82 -2.21
N HIS A 237 8.61 -17.22 -3.14
CA HIS A 237 8.50 -15.77 -3.33
C HIS A 237 7.50 -15.11 -2.36
N LEU A 238 6.73 -15.88 -1.61
CA LEU A 238 5.69 -15.39 -0.69
C LEU A 238 6.06 -15.65 0.78
N GLY A 239 7.32 -15.94 1.07
CA GLY A 239 7.77 -16.22 2.44
C GLY A 239 7.29 -17.55 3.01
N GLY A 240 6.78 -18.45 2.18
CA GLY A 240 6.35 -19.81 2.56
C GLY A 240 4.84 -19.99 2.75
N GLN A 241 4.04 -18.92 2.72
CA GLN A 241 2.59 -19.00 2.85
C GLN A 241 1.89 -17.90 2.04
N VAL A 242 0.73 -18.22 1.46
CA VAL A 242 -0.13 -17.23 0.81
C VAL A 242 -0.96 -16.50 1.87
N SER A 243 -0.95 -15.17 1.82
CA SER A 243 -1.83 -14.34 2.66
C SER A 243 -3.25 -14.29 2.08
N PRO A 244 -4.31 -14.36 2.89
CA PRO A 244 -5.68 -14.12 2.42
C PRO A 244 -5.89 -12.72 1.83
N GLU A 245 -5.01 -11.76 2.16
CA GLU A 245 -5.07 -10.38 1.68
C GLU A 245 -4.60 -10.24 0.22
N MET A 246 -3.90 -11.24 -0.33
CA MET A 246 -3.45 -11.24 -1.73
C MET A 246 -4.62 -11.41 -2.72
N ASP A 247 -4.44 -10.95 -3.96
CA ASP A 247 -5.45 -11.03 -5.00
C ASP A 247 -5.79 -12.49 -5.36
N LEU A 248 -4.77 -13.37 -5.44
CA LEU A 248 -4.95 -14.74 -5.92
C LEU A 248 -5.96 -15.57 -5.09
N PRO A 249 -5.91 -15.65 -3.75
CA PRO A 249 -6.96 -16.29 -2.95
C PRO A 249 -8.35 -15.70 -3.13
N LYS A 250 -8.46 -14.36 -3.24
CA LYS A 250 -9.74 -13.66 -3.42
C LYS A 250 -10.40 -14.01 -4.75
N VAL A 251 -9.60 -14.19 -5.81
CA VAL A 251 -10.08 -14.65 -7.11
C VAL A 251 -10.58 -16.09 -7.05
N VAL A 252 -9.89 -16.98 -6.33
CA VAL A 252 -10.37 -18.35 -6.10
C VAL A 252 -11.70 -18.35 -5.35
N TRP A 253 -11.81 -17.55 -4.28
CA TRP A 253 -13.05 -17.38 -3.52
C TRP A 253 -14.19 -16.87 -4.41
N LEU A 254 -13.91 -15.88 -5.26
CA LEU A 254 -14.90 -15.30 -6.18
C LEU A 254 -15.43 -16.34 -7.17
N LYS A 255 -14.55 -17.15 -7.77
CA LYS A 255 -14.95 -18.24 -8.66
C LYS A 255 -15.86 -19.25 -7.96
N GLU A 256 -15.50 -19.65 -6.74
CA GLU A 256 -16.31 -20.60 -5.95
C GLU A 256 -17.69 -20.02 -5.63
N CYS A 257 -17.78 -18.74 -5.27
CA CYS A 257 -19.06 -18.07 -5.08
C CYS A 257 -19.93 -18.07 -6.35
N CYS A 258 -19.34 -17.79 -7.52
CA CYS A 258 -20.07 -17.88 -8.79
C CYS A 258 -20.55 -19.31 -9.11
N GLN A 259 -19.77 -20.34 -8.75
CA GLN A 259 -20.10 -21.74 -9.03
C GLN A 259 -21.15 -22.35 -8.09
N LEU A 260 -21.34 -21.79 -6.90
CA LEU A 260 -22.26 -22.30 -5.88
C LEU A 260 -23.71 -21.81 -6.04
N THR A 261 -24.03 -21.11 -7.13
CA THR A 261 -25.40 -20.63 -7.40
C THR A 261 -26.26 -21.74 -8.02
N GLU A 262 -27.26 -22.24 -7.28
CA GLU A 262 -28.19 -23.31 -7.71
C GLU A 262 -29.27 -22.80 -8.72
N SER A 263 -28.89 -22.00 -9.73
CA SER A 263 -29.86 -21.47 -10.72
C SER A 263 -30.07 -22.40 -11.93
N THR A 264 -31.32 -22.53 -12.36
CA THR A 264 -31.81 -23.41 -13.44
C THR A 264 -31.47 -22.98 -14.87
N THR A 265 -30.59 -22.01 -15.07
CA THR A 265 -29.89 -21.80 -16.35
C THR A 265 -28.40 -21.64 -16.09
N ALA A 266 -27.67 -22.77 -16.04
CA ALA A 266 -26.21 -22.83 -15.90
C ALA A 266 -25.42 -21.93 -16.90
N THR A 267 -26.09 -21.43 -17.94
CA THR A 267 -25.58 -20.50 -18.95
C THR A 267 -25.42 -19.05 -18.44
N ASP A 268 -26.28 -18.56 -17.53
CA ASP A 268 -26.32 -17.14 -17.15
C ASP A 268 -25.27 -16.76 -16.09
N VAL A 269 -24.88 -17.70 -15.21
CA VAL A 269 -23.84 -17.43 -14.18
C VAL A 269 -22.43 -17.76 -14.67
N ARG A 270 -22.27 -18.77 -15.54
CA ARG A 270 -21.00 -18.96 -16.28
C ARG A 270 -20.67 -17.74 -17.10
N SER A 271 -21.66 -17.16 -17.79
CA SER A 271 -21.44 -15.93 -18.55
C SER A 271 -21.03 -14.75 -17.67
N LEU A 272 -21.49 -14.66 -16.41
CA LEU A 272 -21.03 -13.63 -15.48
C LEU A 272 -19.52 -13.77 -15.17
N TRP A 273 -19.05 -14.95 -14.75
CA TRP A 273 -17.63 -15.20 -14.50
C TRP A 273 -16.77 -14.97 -15.76
N ASP A 274 -17.22 -15.50 -16.90
CA ASP A 274 -16.48 -15.43 -18.17
C ASP A 274 -16.33 -13.99 -18.68
N ASN A 275 -17.23 -13.09 -18.28
CA ASN A 275 -17.20 -11.66 -18.65
C ASN A 275 -16.45 -10.77 -17.65
N MET A 276 -16.12 -11.26 -16.45
CA MET A 276 -15.39 -10.48 -15.45
C MET A 276 -13.97 -10.15 -15.92
N GLN A 277 -13.55 -8.91 -15.72
CA GLN A 277 -12.18 -8.47 -15.80
C GLN A 277 -11.73 -8.04 -14.42
N LEU A 278 -10.59 -8.56 -14.01
CA LEU A 278 -10.06 -8.41 -12.67
C LEU A 278 -8.80 -7.54 -12.72
N PHE A 279 -8.69 -6.64 -11.77
CA PHE A 279 -7.58 -5.70 -11.63
C PHE A 279 -7.20 -5.56 -10.17
N SER A 280 -5.92 -5.44 -9.84
CA SER A 280 -5.57 -4.73 -8.61
C SER A 280 -6.00 -3.25 -8.78
N LEU A 281 -6.41 -2.60 -7.70
CA LEU A 281 -6.90 -1.23 -7.71
C LEU A 281 -5.94 -0.23 -8.41
N PRO A 282 -4.60 -0.28 -8.21
CA PRO A 282 -3.70 0.60 -8.96
C PRO A 282 -3.81 0.42 -10.48
N ASP A 283 -3.95 -0.83 -10.94
CA ASP A 283 -4.08 -1.13 -12.37
C ASP A 283 -5.42 -0.66 -12.93
N TYR A 284 -6.50 -0.82 -12.16
CA TYR A 284 -7.83 -0.29 -12.52
C TYR A 284 -7.80 1.22 -12.75
N LEU A 285 -7.09 1.99 -11.90
CA LEU A 285 -6.97 3.44 -12.08
C LEU A 285 -6.26 3.81 -13.38
N SER A 286 -5.15 3.12 -13.70
CA SER A 286 -4.45 3.33 -14.98
C SER A 286 -5.30 2.91 -16.19
N PHE A 287 -6.10 1.84 -16.05
CA PHE A 287 -7.06 1.41 -17.06
C PHE A 287 -8.18 2.44 -17.26
N ARG A 288 -8.79 2.96 -16.19
CA ARG A 288 -9.81 4.03 -16.27
C ARG A 288 -9.25 5.30 -16.89
N ALA A 289 -7.99 5.62 -16.62
CA ALA A 289 -7.34 6.80 -17.19
C ALA A 289 -7.02 6.65 -18.69
N THR A 290 -6.71 5.45 -19.17
CA THR A 290 -6.09 5.26 -20.51
C THR A 290 -6.90 4.42 -21.49
N GLY A 291 -7.84 3.59 -21.01
CA GLY A 291 -8.44 2.54 -21.83
C GLY A 291 -7.54 1.35 -22.12
N ARG A 292 -6.32 1.32 -21.59
CA ARG A 292 -5.36 0.24 -21.84
C ARG A 292 -5.41 -0.79 -20.73
N ARG A 293 -5.41 -2.05 -21.11
CA ARG A 293 -5.40 -3.19 -20.17
C ARG A 293 -3.97 -3.58 -19.80
N VAL A 294 -3.07 -2.62 -19.68
CA VAL A 294 -1.73 -2.84 -19.13
C VAL A 294 -1.85 -3.13 -17.64
N ARG A 295 -0.94 -3.94 -17.10
CA ARG A 295 -0.82 -4.18 -15.66
C ARG A 295 0.54 -3.73 -15.15
N SER A 296 0.60 -3.33 -13.89
CA SER A 296 1.85 -3.07 -13.21
C SER A 296 2.55 -4.38 -12.83
N ALA A 297 3.86 -4.44 -13.09
CA ALA A 297 4.72 -5.50 -12.55
C ALA A 297 4.64 -5.54 -11.02
N CYS A 298 4.50 -4.38 -10.36
CA CYS A 298 4.36 -4.29 -8.91
C CYS A 298 3.10 -5.04 -8.42
N SER A 299 1.94 -4.79 -9.03
CA SER A 299 0.70 -5.49 -8.67
C SER A 299 0.81 -6.99 -8.91
N LEU A 300 1.16 -7.40 -10.13
CA LEU A 300 1.13 -8.80 -10.54
C LEU A 300 2.12 -9.67 -9.76
N VAL A 301 3.37 -9.21 -9.63
CA VAL A 301 4.42 -10.00 -8.98
C VAL A 301 4.17 -10.10 -7.48
N CYS A 302 3.70 -9.01 -6.84
CA CYS A 302 3.56 -8.99 -5.39
C CYS A 302 2.27 -9.65 -4.88
N LYS A 303 1.19 -9.70 -5.68
CA LYS A 303 -0.15 -10.07 -5.20
C LYS A 303 -0.87 -11.14 -6.02
N TRP A 304 -0.45 -11.40 -7.26
CA TRP A 304 -1.08 -12.40 -8.14
C TRP A 304 -0.27 -13.69 -8.29
N GLY A 305 0.94 -13.76 -7.74
CA GLY A 305 1.84 -14.89 -7.90
C GLY A 305 2.45 -14.99 -9.30
N SER A 306 2.49 -13.88 -10.05
CA SER A 306 3.21 -13.81 -11.32
C SER A 306 4.72 -13.79 -11.06
N LEU A 307 5.47 -14.57 -11.84
CA LEU A 307 6.92 -14.65 -11.75
C LEU A 307 7.55 -14.00 -12.98
N PRO A 308 8.72 -13.35 -12.87
CA PRO A 308 9.39 -12.79 -14.02
C PRO A 308 9.71 -13.89 -15.06
N PRO A 309 9.58 -13.61 -16.38
CA PRO A 309 9.97 -14.57 -17.41
C PRO A 309 11.43 -14.99 -17.23
N LEU A 310 11.74 -16.28 -17.40
CA LEU A 310 13.09 -16.85 -17.24
C LEU A 310 14.15 -16.10 -18.08
N ALA A 311 13.79 -15.65 -19.29
CA ALA A 311 14.67 -14.91 -20.18
C ALA A 311 15.00 -13.47 -19.69
N ALA A 312 14.20 -12.91 -18.78
CA ALA A 312 14.39 -11.58 -18.22
C ALA A 312 15.28 -11.57 -16.96
N VAL A 313 15.66 -12.75 -16.43
CA VAL A 313 16.45 -12.90 -15.22
C VAL A 313 17.86 -13.41 -15.57
N PRO A 314 18.93 -12.62 -15.36
CA PRO A 314 20.28 -12.98 -15.79
C PRO A 314 20.85 -14.30 -15.21
N GLN A 315 20.25 -14.83 -14.14
CA GLN A 315 20.54 -16.15 -13.56
C GLN A 315 19.28 -16.66 -12.86
N ALA A 316 18.49 -17.52 -13.52
CA ALA A 316 17.24 -18.03 -12.95
C ALA A 316 17.53 -18.82 -11.65
N PRO A 317 17.05 -18.36 -10.48
CA PRO A 317 17.52 -18.84 -9.17
C PRO A 317 16.60 -19.90 -8.57
N TYR A 318 15.83 -20.63 -9.39
CA TYR A 318 14.84 -21.55 -8.88
C TYR A 318 15.55 -22.76 -8.22
N PRO A 319 15.42 -22.93 -6.90
CA PRO A 319 15.95 -24.12 -6.24
C PRO A 319 15.24 -25.34 -6.85
N ASP A 320 15.99 -26.29 -7.37
CA ASP A 320 15.57 -27.50 -8.12
C ASP A 320 15.23 -27.34 -9.62
N ALA A 321 15.56 -26.23 -10.27
CA ALA A 321 15.55 -26.17 -11.74
C ALA A 321 16.81 -26.86 -12.33
N THR A 322 16.97 -28.17 -12.12
CA THR A 322 17.60 -28.96 -13.19
C THR A 322 16.71 -28.79 -14.41
N HIS A 323 17.19 -28.08 -15.43
CA HIS A 323 16.52 -27.73 -16.68
C HIS A 323 15.81 -28.89 -17.44
N ALA A 324 15.89 -30.13 -16.94
CA ALA A 324 15.35 -31.33 -17.57
C ALA A 324 13.92 -31.71 -17.13
N ASP A 325 13.48 -31.41 -15.89
CA ASP A 325 12.25 -32.04 -15.35
C ASP A 325 11.03 -31.10 -15.22
N HIS A 326 11.21 -29.77 -15.30
CA HIS A 326 10.10 -28.81 -15.25
C HIS A 326 10.35 -27.59 -16.15
N PRO A 327 10.19 -27.70 -17.48
CA PRO A 327 10.11 -26.53 -18.33
C PRO A 327 8.82 -25.80 -18.01
N CYS A 328 8.87 -24.69 -17.25
CA CYS A 328 7.79 -23.72 -17.36
C CYS A 328 7.84 -23.21 -18.80
N PRO A 329 6.79 -23.40 -19.63
CA PRO A 329 6.74 -22.77 -20.93
C PRO A 329 6.93 -21.25 -20.75
N ASP A 330 7.34 -20.53 -21.79
CA ASP A 330 7.37 -19.08 -21.77
C ASP A 330 5.92 -18.53 -21.71
N THR A 331 5.35 -18.51 -20.50
CA THR A 331 3.95 -18.19 -20.22
C THR A 331 3.71 -16.70 -19.99
N GLY A 332 4.71 -15.85 -20.30
CA GLY A 332 4.66 -14.43 -19.96
C GLY A 332 4.64 -14.16 -18.46
N GLY A 333 5.09 -15.11 -17.63
CA GLY A 333 5.21 -14.98 -16.18
C GLY A 333 4.06 -15.57 -15.35
N TRP A 334 3.16 -16.34 -15.96
CA TRP A 334 2.06 -17.01 -15.26
C TRP A 334 2.28 -18.52 -15.13
N ASP A 335 2.03 -19.10 -13.95
CA ASP A 335 2.22 -20.53 -13.76
C ASP A 335 0.95 -21.34 -14.12
N HIS A 336 0.93 -21.93 -15.33
CA HIS A 336 -0.21 -22.73 -15.80
C HIS A 336 -0.55 -23.91 -14.88
N GLU A 337 0.45 -24.57 -14.29
CA GLU A 337 0.20 -25.73 -13.44
C GLU A 337 -0.39 -25.30 -12.10
N LEU A 338 0.11 -24.20 -11.53
CA LEU A 338 -0.46 -23.61 -10.33
C LEU A 338 -1.92 -23.24 -10.56
N PHE A 339 -2.21 -22.50 -11.64
CA PHE A 339 -3.58 -22.05 -11.95
C PHE A 339 -4.52 -23.23 -12.14
N ARG A 340 -4.11 -24.32 -12.83
CA ARG A 340 -4.91 -25.54 -12.90
C ARG A 340 -5.10 -26.19 -11.53
N ALA A 341 -4.05 -26.27 -10.72
CA ALA A 341 -4.11 -26.92 -9.41
C ALA A 341 -5.03 -26.21 -8.40
N ILE A 342 -5.20 -24.89 -8.53
CA ILE A 342 -6.05 -24.09 -7.64
C ILE A 342 -7.44 -23.81 -8.24
N GLY A 343 -7.79 -24.48 -9.34
CA GLY A 343 -9.10 -24.38 -9.98
C GLY A 343 -9.31 -23.06 -10.72
N LEU A 344 -8.26 -22.49 -11.33
CA LEU A 344 -8.29 -21.27 -12.16
C LEU A 344 -7.84 -21.55 -13.61
N GLU A 345 -8.08 -22.76 -14.12
CA GLU A 345 -7.75 -23.20 -15.47
C GLU A 345 -8.43 -22.37 -16.58
N ASP A 346 -9.53 -21.67 -16.29
CA ASP A 346 -10.20 -20.80 -17.25
C ASP A 346 -9.31 -19.62 -17.67
N PHE A 347 -8.44 -19.13 -16.78
CA PHE A 347 -7.47 -18.10 -17.16
C PHE A 347 -6.34 -18.68 -18.00
N VAL A 348 -6.02 -19.97 -17.85
CA VAL A 348 -5.09 -20.63 -18.77
C VAL A 348 -5.71 -20.72 -20.17
N ALA A 349 -7.00 -21.06 -20.24
CA ALA A 349 -7.73 -21.18 -21.51
C ALA A 349 -7.92 -19.84 -22.23
N ASP A 350 -8.09 -18.73 -21.50
CA ASP A 350 -8.28 -17.40 -22.09
C ASP A 350 -6.97 -16.60 -22.30
N GLY A 351 -5.82 -17.24 -22.08
CA GLY A 351 -4.50 -16.62 -22.17
C GLY A 351 -4.26 -15.52 -21.14
N TYR A 352 -4.89 -15.66 -19.97
CA TYR A 352 -4.90 -14.75 -18.83
C TYR A 352 -5.40 -13.34 -19.15
N ARG A 353 -6.14 -13.19 -20.25
CA ARG A 353 -6.64 -11.89 -20.74
C ARG A 353 -7.45 -11.14 -19.68
N ARG A 354 -8.20 -11.87 -18.84
CA ARG A 354 -9.02 -11.30 -17.75
C ARG A 354 -8.21 -10.77 -16.57
N ILE A 355 -6.95 -11.16 -16.42
CA ILE A 355 -6.07 -10.76 -15.31
C ILE A 355 -4.78 -10.06 -15.76
N GLY A 356 -4.57 -9.90 -17.07
CA GLY A 356 -3.47 -9.11 -17.64
C GLY A 356 -2.34 -9.92 -18.29
N GLY A 357 -2.63 -11.15 -18.74
CA GLY A 357 -1.69 -11.92 -19.57
C GLY A 357 -1.43 -11.33 -20.95
N LEU A 358 -0.19 -11.54 -21.37
CA LEU A 358 0.27 -11.42 -22.75
C LEU A 358 0.17 -12.80 -23.41
N GLN A 359 -0.66 -12.95 -24.45
CA GLN A 359 -0.46 -13.94 -25.52
C GLN A 359 -0.14 -15.40 -25.10
N CYS A 360 -1.10 -16.15 -24.55
CA CYS A 360 -1.02 -17.63 -24.50
C CYS A 360 -1.95 -18.31 -25.52
N LEU A 361 -2.07 -17.75 -26.72
CA LEU A 361 -2.76 -18.45 -27.83
C LEU A 361 -1.84 -19.55 -28.39
N PRO A 362 -2.40 -20.62 -29.02
CA PRO A 362 -1.64 -21.61 -29.80
C PRO A 362 -0.78 -20.94 -30.89
N ALA A 363 0.40 -21.49 -31.22
CA ALA A 363 1.39 -20.85 -32.12
C ALA A 363 0.86 -20.46 -33.51
N ASP A 364 -0.15 -21.16 -34.01
CA ASP A 364 -0.88 -20.87 -35.26
C ASP A 364 -1.88 -19.69 -35.14
N GLN A 365 -2.17 -19.26 -33.92
CA GLN A 365 -3.01 -18.11 -33.56
C GLN A 365 -2.24 -17.04 -32.76
N GLN A 366 -0.94 -17.25 -32.52
CA GLN A 366 -0.05 -16.25 -31.93
C GLN A 366 0.29 -15.18 -32.97
N PRO A 367 0.17 -13.87 -32.63
CA PRO A 367 0.96 -12.85 -33.31
C PRO A 367 2.46 -13.19 -33.15
N PRO A 368 3.33 -12.79 -34.09
CA PRO A 368 4.74 -13.18 -34.08
C PRO A 368 5.42 -12.86 -32.73
N PRO A 369 6.40 -13.70 -32.31
CA PRO A 369 6.98 -13.66 -30.97
C PRO A 369 7.61 -12.29 -30.65
N ILE A 370 7.40 -11.83 -29.41
CA ILE A 370 7.96 -10.57 -28.89
C ILE A 370 9.46 -10.78 -28.59
N THR A 371 10.28 -10.83 -29.64
CA THR A 371 11.75 -10.90 -29.50
C THR A 371 12.49 -9.77 -30.20
N SER A 372 11.82 -8.77 -30.76
CA SER A 372 12.53 -7.68 -31.43
C SER A 372 11.71 -6.41 -31.59
N VAL A 373 12.08 -5.37 -30.82
CA VAL A 373 12.37 -3.97 -31.23
C VAL A 373 11.37 -3.20 -32.12
N ALA A 374 10.22 -3.74 -32.55
CA ALA A 374 9.34 -3.05 -33.49
C ALA A 374 7.84 -3.36 -33.32
N HIS A 375 7.14 -2.66 -32.42
CA HIS A 375 5.70 -2.43 -32.61
C HIS A 375 5.31 -0.98 -32.27
N ARG A 376 5.30 -0.16 -33.33
CA ARG A 376 4.70 1.18 -33.44
C ARG A 376 3.15 1.06 -33.42
N ASP A 377 2.50 1.92 -32.65
CA ASP A 377 1.13 2.45 -32.88
C ASP A 377 -0.16 1.63 -32.62
N THR A 378 -0.19 0.44 -31.97
CA THR A 378 -1.40 -0.44 -32.00
C THR A 378 -1.92 -1.09 -30.68
N GLY A 379 -1.61 -0.57 -29.50
CA GLY A 379 -2.36 -0.91 -28.27
C GLY A 379 -1.75 -1.96 -27.36
N PHE A 380 -1.43 -1.51 -26.14
CA PHE A 380 -0.72 -2.27 -25.12
C PHE A 380 -1.68 -3.16 -24.32
N THR A 381 -1.67 -4.46 -24.59
CA THR A 381 -1.93 -5.50 -23.58
C THR A 381 -0.57 -5.99 -23.09
N GLY A 382 -0.20 -5.73 -21.82
CA GLY A 382 1.14 -6.06 -21.31
C GLY A 382 1.41 -5.72 -19.86
N VAL A 383 2.56 -6.15 -19.34
CA VAL A 383 3.08 -5.80 -18.00
C VAL A 383 4.05 -4.64 -18.13
N CYS A 384 3.89 -3.60 -17.32
CA CYS A 384 4.72 -2.41 -17.29
C CYS A 384 5.39 -2.24 -15.92
N GLN A 385 6.67 -1.86 -15.91
CA GLN A 385 7.42 -1.61 -14.69
C GLN A 385 7.11 -0.23 -14.13
N ALA A 386 7.42 -0.01 -12.84
CA ALA A 386 7.31 1.32 -12.23
C ALA A 386 8.06 2.37 -13.07
N GLY A 387 7.43 3.53 -13.25
CA GLY A 387 7.96 4.60 -14.11
C GLY A 387 7.90 4.33 -15.62
N GLY A 388 7.37 3.19 -16.08
CA GLY A 388 7.11 2.95 -17.49
C GLY A 388 5.82 3.62 -17.99
N GLN A 389 5.74 3.94 -19.27
CA GLN A 389 4.54 4.57 -19.86
C GLN A 389 3.44 3.54 -20.15
N VAL A 390 2.25 3.72 -19.58
CA VAL A 390 1.04 2.96 -19.95
C VAL A 390 0.43 3.55 -21.20
N GLY A 391 0.30 4.88 -21.28
CA GLY A 391 -0.28 5.58 -22.41
C GLY A 391 -0.55 7.05 -22.15
N TYR A 392 -1.51 7.62 -22.87
CA TYR A 392 -2.04 8.96 -22.63
C TYR A 392 -3.47 8.87 -22.13
N LEU A 393 -3.98 9.94 -21.53
CA LEU A 393 -5.38 10.01 -21.11
C LEU A 393 -6.33 9.71 -22.27
N CYS A 394 -7.32 8.87 -22.03
CA CYS A 394 -8.42 8.68 -22.96
C CYS A 394 -9.31 9.94 -23.00
N PRO A 395 -10.16 10.13 -24.03
CA PRO A 395 -11.03 11.29 -24.12
C PRO A 395 -11.93 11.50 -22.89
N ALA A 396 -12.52 10.41 -22.36
CA ALA A 396 -13.35 10.47 -21.16
C ALA A 396 -12.57 10.97 -19.94
N ALA A 397 -11.43 10.34 -19.64
CA ALA A 397 -10.59 10.70 -18.49
C ALA A 397 -10.01 12.12 -18.60
N THR A 398 -9.74 12.60 -19.82
CA THR A 398 -9.30 13.99 -20.07
C THR A 398 -10.32 14.99 -19.52
N VAL A 399 -11.61 14.76 -19.82
CA VAL A 399 -12.71 15.61 -19.35
C VAL A 399 -12.94 15.42 -17.86
N GLU A 400 -12.99 14.18 -17.37
CA GLU A 400 -13.28 13.87 -15.98
C GLU A 400 -12.20 14.40 -15.02
N LEU A 401 -10.92 14.27 -15.36
CA LEU A 401 -9.80 14.77 -14.55
C LEU A 401 -9.54 16.28 -14.75
N GLY A 402 -10.04 16.87 -15.84
CA GLY A 402 -9.75 18.26 -16.20
C GLY A 402 -8.30 18.47 -16.66
N LEU A 403 -7.70 17.46 -17.30
CA LEU A 403 -6.30 17.46 -17.77
C LEU A 403 -6.22 17.51 -19.31
N GLY A 404 -5.01 17.59 -19.88
CA GLY A 404 -4.82 17.60 -21.33
C GLY A 404 -4.75 16.19 -21.94
N PRO A 405 -5.18 15.99 -23.21
CA PRO A 405 -5.17 14.66 -23.85
C PRO A 405 -3.76 14.12 -24.12
N ARG A 406 -2.71 14.94 -23.96
CA ARG A 406 -1.29 14.54 -24.07
C ARG A 406 -0.64 14.31 -22.71
N THR A 407 -1.40 14.33 -21.62
CA THR A 407 -0.89 13.96 -20.31
C THR A 407 -0.59 12.45 -20.30
N CYS A 408 0.67 12.12 -20.06
CA CYS A 408 1.19 10.76 -19.98
C CYS A 408 0.69 10.08 -18.71
N VAL A 409 0.32 8.80 -18.78
CA VAL A 409 -0.03 7.97 -17.62
C VAL A 409 1.08 6.95 -17.41
N SER A 410 1.70 6.94 -16.23
CA SER A 410 2.69 5.92 -15.88
C SER A 410 2.02 4.61 -15.48
N SER A 411 2.82 3.54 -15.45
CA SER A 411 2.46 2.32 -14.73
C SER A 411 2.17 2.69 -13.29
N SER A 412 1.09 2.14 -12.77
CA SER A 412 0.72 2.28 -11.38
C SER A 412 1.64 1.45 -10.49
N VAL A 413 1.62 1.71 -9.19
CA VAL A 413 2.33 0.92 -8.18
C VAL A 413 1.45 0.78 -6.93
N ILE A 414 1.73 -0.21 -6.09
CA ILE A 414 1.08 -0.32 -4.78
C ILE A 414 1.57 0.86 -3.89
N ASP A 415 0.70 1.39 -3.05
CA ASP A 415 0.95 2.53 -2.16
C ASP A 415 2.30 2.47 -1.39
N ALA A 416 2.62 1.35 -0.75
CA ALA A 416 3.89 1.16 -0.05
C ALA A 416 5.11 1.29 -1.00
N TYR A 417 4.98 0.83 -2.25
CA TYR A 417 6.03 0.95 -3.26
C TYR A 417 6.13 2.39 -3.79
N ALA A 418 5.02 3.11 -3.92
CA ALA A 418 5.04 4.55 -4.20
C ALA A 418 5.78 5.31 -3.08
N GLY A 419 5.47 5.00 -1.82
CA GLY A 419 6.15 5.60 -0.66
C GLY A 419 7.66 5.33 -0.68
N TRP A 420 8.07 4.11 -1.05
CA TRP A 420 9.47 3.76 -1.23
C TRP A 420 10.12 4.54 -2.37
N ILE A 421 9.49 4.62 -3.55
CA ILE A 421 10.00 5.40 -4.70
C ILE A 421 10.16 6.88 -4.30
N GLY A 422 9.19 7.43 -3.57
CA GLY A 422 9.20 8.82 -3.13
C GLY A 422 10.29 9.16 -2.11
N THR A 423 10.86 8.17 -1.41
CA THR A 423 11.71 8.43 -0.24
C THR A 423 13.04 7.71 -0.20
N ILE A 424 13.23 6.54 -0.83
CA ILE A 424 14.49 5.78 -0.70
C ILE A 424 15.72 6.55 -1.19
N ALA A 425 15.53 7.42 -2.19
CA ALA A 425 16.56 8.31 -2.73
C ALA A 425 16.71 9.63 -1.94
N THR A 426 16.15 9.72 -0.72
CA THR A 426 16.29 10.90 0.15
C THR A 426 17.76 11.28 0.26
N ARG A 427 18.04 12.56 0.02
CA ARG A 427 19.40 13.10 -0.04
C ARG A 427 19.85 13.60 1.33
N ASP A 428 21.16 13.52 1.54
CA ASP A 428 21.80 14.12 2.70
C ASP A 428 21.60 15.66 2.67
N PRO A 429 21.18 16.29 3.78
CA PRO A 429 21.00 17.74 3.86
C PRO A 429 22.29 18.55 3.61
N THR A 430 23.48 17.95 3.77
CA THR A 430 24.76 18.64 3.47
C THR A 430 25.05 18.70 1.97
N VAL A 431 24.34 17.95 1.14
CA VAL A 431 24.46 18.00 -0.33
C VAL A 431 23.53 19.12 -0.85
N GLN A 432 24.05 20.35 -0.85
CA GLN A 432 23.35 21.52 -1.41
C GLN A 432 23.44 21.54 -2.95
N PRO A 433 22.32 21.64 -3.69
CA PRO A 433 22.36 21.94 -5.11
C PRO A 433 22.68 23.43 -5.33
N SER A 434 23.89 23.78 -5.77
CA SER A 434 24.20 25.14 -6.24
C SER A 434 23.50 25.47 -7.57
N ASN A 435 23.35 26.72 -8.03
CA ASN A 435 22.58 27.02 -9.26
C ASN A 435 23.18 26.49 -10.58
N SER A 436 24.36 25.84 -10.55
CA SER A 436 24.95 25.03 -11.64
C SER A 436 24.76 23.51 -11.44
N SER A 437 23.94 23.10 -10.47
CA SER A 437 23.92 21.74 -9.88
C SER A 437 23.00 20.72 -10.55
N LEU A 438 22.12 21.10 -11.48
CA LEU A 438 21.19 20.13 -12.05
C LEU A 438 21.89 19.13 -12.96
N ASP A 439 22.72 19.65 -13.86
CA ASP A 439 23.52 18.83 -14.76
C ASP A 439 24.61 18.07 -14.01
N ALA A 440 25.15 18.61 -12.91
CA ALA A 440 26.11 17.90 -12.06
C ALA A 440 25.46 16.77 -11.25
N LEU A 441 24.23 16.97 -10.75
CA LEU A 441 23.48 15.99 -9.97
C LEU A 441 22.91 14.89 -10.87
N LEU A 442 22.47 15.24 -12.08
CA LEU A 442 22.13 14.28 -13.14
C LEU A 442 23.38 13.57 -13.69
N ALA A 443 24.51 14.26 -13.87
CA ALA A 443 25.77 13.63 -14.27
C ALA A 443 26.26 12.65 -13.19
N SER A 444 26.13 12.99 -11.91
CA SER A 444 26.41 12.08 -10.79
C SER A 444 25.45 10.89 -10.78
N ALA A 445 24.15 11.12 -10.97
CA ALA A 445 23.14 10.06 -11.08
C ALA A 445 23.37 9.13 -12.30
N ARG A 446 23.98 9.63 -13.37
CA ARG A 446 24.36 8.87 -14.58
C ARG A 446 25.72 8.19 -14.48
N ALA A 447 26.63 8.72 -13.67
CA ALA A 447 28.02 8.27 -13.59
C ALA A 447 28.28 7.29 -12.43
N ALA A 448 27.48 7.32 -11.37
CA ALA A 448 27.66 6.43 -10.23
C ALA A 448 26.85 5.13 -10.41
N ASP A 449 27.49 3.99 -10.15
CA ASP A 449 26.78 2.76 -9.83
C ASP A 449 26.14 2.99 -8.46
N LEU A 450 24.85 3.32 -8.47
CA LEU A 450 24.09 3.72 -7.28
C LEU A 450 23.36 2.54 -6.63
N THR A 451 23.53 1.35 -7.21
CA THR A 451 23.14 0.07 -6.62
C THR A 451 23.58 -0.07 -5.16
N PRO A 452 24.81 0.32 -4.74
CA PRO A 452 25.21 0.29 -3.34
C PRO A 452 24.36 1.18 -2.44
N ILE A 453 23.90 2.35 -2.91
CA ILE A 453 23.06 3.27 -2.10
C ILE A 453 21.67 2.68 -1.89
N VAL A 454 21.05 2.14 -2.94
CA VAL A 454 19.68 1.62 -2.85
C VAL A 454 19.65 0.29 -2.06
N THR A 455 20.71 -0.52 -2.17
CA THR A 455 20.81 -1.82 -1.48
C THR A 455 21.26 -1.70 -0.01
N SER A 456 21.92 -0.61 0.39
CA SER A 456 22.28 -0.37 1.80
C SER A 456 21.18 0.29 2.64
N ARG A 457 20.04 0.63 2.01
CA ARG A 457 18.92 1.32 2.65
C ARG A 457 17.71 0.41 2.79
N LEU A 458 17.13 0.40 4.00
CA LEU A 458 15.81 -0.19 4.25
C LEU A 458 14.76 0.92 4.28
N GLY A 459 13.85 0.93 3.30
CA GLY A 459 12.71 1.85 3.32
C GLY A 459 11.64 1.35 4.28
N ILE A 460 11.26 2.18 5.25
CA ILE A 460 10.19 1.91 6.21
C ILE A 460 9.06 2.89 5.95
N ILE A 461 8.01 2.41 5.30
CA ILE A 461 6.81 3.21 4.99
C ILE A 461 5.83 3.02 6.13
N ALA A 462 5.80 3.98 7.05
CA ALA A 462 5.16 3.82 8.36
C ALA A 462 3.82 4.58 8.45
N GLY A 463 2.74 3.84 8.65
CA GLY A 463 1.39 4.37 8.85
C GLY A 463 0.61 3.54 9.86
N THR A 464 -0.67 3.26 9.58
CA THR A 464 -1.50 2.33 10.37
C THR A 464 -0.81 0.96 10.53
N SER A 465 -0.21 0.48 9.44
CA SER A 465 0.75 -0.61 9.37
C SER A 465 2.10 -0.08 8.85
N SER A 466 3.16 -0.89 8.90
CA SER A 466 4.45 -0.52 8.32
C SER A 466 4.95 -1.58 7.35
N CYS A 467 5.43 -1.15 6.19
CA CYS A 467 6.14 -2.00 5.23
C CYS A 467 7.64 -1.72 5.27
N HIS A 468 8.44 -2.78 5.23
CA HIS A 468 9.90 -2.76 5.26
C HIS A 468 10.43 -3.28 3.93
N LEU A 469 10.88 -2.37 3.06
CA LEU A 469 11.22 -2.64 1.66
C LEU A 469 12.73 -2.51 1.44
N ALA A 470 13.38 -3.61 1.06
CA ALA A 470 14.80 -3.70 0.80
C ALA A 470 15.08 -4.19 -0.62
N THR A 471 16.09 -3.63 -1.28
CA THR A 471 16.52 -4.10 -2.60
C THR A 471 17.82 -4.88 -2.54
N HIS A 472 18.01 -5.79 -3.49
CA HIS A 472 19.24 -6.55 -3.66
C HIS A 472 19.50 -6.82 -5.15
N ILE A 473 20.77 -7.00 -5.53
CA ILE A 473 21.18 -7.34 -6.90
C ILE A 473 20.87 -8.79 -7.26
N ASP A 474 21.02 -9.67 -6.28
CA ASP A 474 20.72 -11.10 -6.38
C ASP A 474 19.40 -11.45 -5.67
N PRO A 475 18.70 -12.49 -6.12
CA PRO A 475 17.50 -12.98 -5.44
C PRO A 475 17.84 -13.57 -4.07
N GLN A 476 17.14 -13.13 -3.02
CA GLN A 476 17.25 -13.67 -1.66
C GLN A 476 15.91 -14.21 -1.19
N PHE A 477 15.78 -15.54 -1.10
CA PHE A 477 14.59 -16.22 -0.57
C PHE A 477 14.66 -16.33 0.95
N ILE A 478 13.68 -15.73 1.63
CA ILE A 478 13.68 -15.60 3.09
C ILE A 478 12.33 -16.05 3.64
N PRO A 479 12.28 -17.15 4.41
CA PRO A 479 11.05 -17.55 5.10
C PRO A 479 10.50 -16.40 5.95
N GLY A 480 9.20 -16.16 5.81
CA GLY A 480 8.46 -15.11 6.51
C GLY A 480 8.63 -13.67 6.01
N LEU A 481 9.38 -13.46 4.92
CA LEU A 481 9.36 -12.21 4.17
C LEU A 481 8.87 -12.48 2.75
N TRP A 482 8.13 -11.53 2.19
CA TRP A 482 7.69 -11.59 0.80
C TRP A 482 8.81 -11.17 -0.13
N GLY A 483 8.77 -11.66 -1.37
CA GLY A 483 9.88 -11.56 -2.32
C GLY A 483 10.80 -12.78 -2.29
N PRO A 484 11.89 -12.76 -3.07
CA PRO A 484 12.40 -11.62 -3.82
C PRO A 484 11.56 -11.38 -5.08
N TYR A 485 11.11 -10.14 -5.28
CA TYR A 485 10.29 -9.70 -6.40
C TYR A 485 11.14 -8.93 -7.41
N TYR A 486 11.27 -9.44 -8.63
CA TYR A 486 12.13 -8.84 -9.63
C TYR A 486 11.47 -7.64 -10.32
N SER A 487 12.20 -6.54 -10.45
CA SER A 487 11.80 -5.36 -11.24
C SER A 487 10.44 -4.74 -10.88
N VAL A 488 10.02 -4.84 -9.62
CA VAL A 488 8.77 -4.24 -9.12
C VAL A 488 8.93 -2.78 -8.67
N GLY A 489 10.16 -2.36 -8.38
CA GLY A 489 10.54 -0.98 -8.11
C GLY A 489 11.47 -0.47 -9.22
N ILE A 490 12.77 -0.46 -8.97
CA ILE A 490 13.77 -0.20 -10.01
C ILE A 490 13.97 -1.47 -10.85
N ALA A 491 13.87 -1.33 -12.17
CA ALA A 491 14.05 -2.44 -13.10
C ALA A 491 15.47 -3.04 -12.96
N GLY A 492 15.55 -4.37 -12.97
CA GLY A 492 16.81 -5.11 -12.77
C GLY A 492 17.18 -5.42 -11.32
N LEU A 493 16.49 -4.84 -10.32
CA LEU A 493 16.71 -5.16 -8.90
C LEU A 493 15.64 -6.10 -8.35
N TRP A 494 16.01 -6.86 -7.32
CA TRP A 494 15.09 -7.68 -6.54
C TRP A 494 14.64 -6.92 -5.30
N MET A 495 13.34 -6.96 -5.01
CA MET A 495 12.74 -6.36 -3.83
C MET A 495 12.31 -7.45 -2.84
N THR A 496 12.66 -7.27 -1.57
CA THR A 496 12.12 -8.06 -0.46
C THR A 496 11.26 -7.15 0.41
N GLU A 497 10.09 -7.67 0.78
CA GLU A 497 9.05 -6.96 1.51
C GLU A 497 8.77 -7.67 2.84
N GLY A 498 9.23 -7.06 3.94
CA GLY A 498 8.75 -7.36 5.28
C GLY A 498 7.61 -6.44 5.69
N GLY A 499 6.95 -6.73 6.81
CA GLY A 499 6.01 -5.77 7.38
C GLY A 499 5.55 -6.09 8.79
N GLN A 500 4.92 -5.08 9.39
CA GLN A 500 4.22 -5.15 10.66
C GLN A 500 2.77 -4.72 10.43
N SER A 501 1.81 -5.64 10.62
CA SER A 501 0.40 -5.42 10.27
C SER A 501 -0.28 -4.35 11.11
N ALA A 502 0.21 -4.08 12.32
CA ALA A 502 -0.28 -3.00 13.18
C ALA A 502 0.91 -2.26 13.81
N THR A 503 1.13 -1.01 13.39
CA THR A 503 2.16 -0.12 13.96
C THR A 503 1.51 1.13 14.52
N GLY A 504 1.06 2.05 13.65
CA GLY A 504 0.27 3.21 14.07
C GLY A 504 -1.05 2.78 14.73
N ALA A 505 -1.72 1.76 14.18
CA ALA A 505 -2.92 1.20 14.81
C ALA A 505 -2.67 0.67 16.22
N LEU A 506 -1.52 0.02 16.45
CA LEU A 506 -1.18 -0.52 17.76
C LEU A 506 -0.88 0.61 18.75
N ILE A 507 -0.15 1.65 18.33
CA ILE A 507 0.12 2.84 19.14
C ILE A 507 -1.20 3.51 19.53
N ASP A 508 -2.06 3.75 18.56
CA ASP A 508 -3.37 4.36 18.76
C ASP A 508 -4.25 3.56 19.70
N TRP A 509 -4.36 2.25 19.46
CA TRP A 509 -5.12 1.35 20.31
C TRP A 509 -4.58 1.39 21.75
N ALA A 510 -3.27 1.18 21.92
CA ALA A 510 -2.63 1.16 23.22
C ALA A 510 -2.84 2.46 24.00
N VAL A 511 -2.81 3.61 23.32
CA VAL A 511 -3.04 4.91 23.96
C VAL A 511 -4.52 5.11 24.29
N LYS A 512 -5.41 4.92 23.31
CA LYS A 512 -6.84 5.26 23.43
C LYS A 512 -7.61 4.31 24.34
N THR A 513 -7.18 3.06 24.50
CA THR A 513 -7.85 2.09 25.38
C THR A 513 -7.29 2.05 26.79
N HIS A 514 -6.22 2.81 27.09
CA HIS A 514 -5.61 2.81 28.41
C HIS A 514 -6.45 3.63 29.42
N PRO A 515 -6.65 3.19 30.67
CA PRO A 515 -7.44 3.92 31.66
C PRO A 515 -6.94 5.34 31.98
N GLY A 516 -5.65 5.60 31.76
CA GLY A 516 -5.04 6.93 31.91
C GLY A 516 -5.34 7.92 30.77
N PHE A 517 -5.96 7.47 29.66
CA PHE A 517 -6.23 8.32 28.49
C PHE A 517 -7.10 9.54 28.81
N PRO A 518 -8.24 9.43 29.52
CA PRO A 518 -9.06 10.59 29.87
C PRO A 518 -8.31 11.64 30.69
N ALA A 519 -7.49 11.19 31.65
CA ALA A 519 -6.66 12.08 32.45
C ALA A 519 -5.60 12.79 31.60
N ALA A 520 -4.97 12.07 30.67
CA ALA A 520 -3.96 12.62 29.78
C ALA A 520 -4.56 13.66 28.81
N THR A 521 -5.75 13.39 28.25
CA THR A 521 -6.47 14.36 27.40
C THR A 521 -6.86 15.61 28.18
N ALA A 522 -7.39 15.46 29.41
CA ALA A 522 -7.75 16.60 30.25
C ALA A 522 -6.52 17.46 30.61
N GLN A 523 -5.39 16.82 30.93
CA GLN A 523 -4.14 17.53 31.23
C GLN A 523 -3.58 18.22 29.98
N LEU A 524 -3.58 17.57 28.81
CA LEU A 524 -3.18 18.18 27.54
C LEU A 524 -4.03 19.41 27.22
N GLN A 525 -5.35 19.34 27.37
CA GLN A 525 -6.23 20.48 27.17
C GLN A 525 -5.88 21.63 28.12
N THR A 526 -5.59 21.31 29.38
CA THR A 526 -5.21 22.32 30.39
C THR A 526 -3.88 22.98 30.03
N GLU A 527 -2.84 22.19 29.72
CA GLU A 527 -1.51 22.69 29.34
C GLU A 527 -1.57 23.51 28.03
N THR A 528 -2.35 23.06 27.04
CA THR A 528 -2.55 23.79 25.78
C THR A 528 -3.26 25.13 26.01
N SER A 529 -4.24 25.17 26.93
CA SER A 529 -4.96 26.42 27.25
C SER A 529 -4.11 27.41 28.04
N ALA A 530 -3.12 26.92 28.79
CA ALA A 530 -2.21 27.73 29.60
C ALA A 530 -0.92 28.12 28.88
N ALA A 531 -0.62 27.52 27.71
CA ALA A 531 0.60 27.77 26.97
C ALA A 531 0.63 29.19 26.38
N ASP A 532 1.82 29.81 26.40
CA ASP A 532 2.07 31.05 25.68
C ASP A 532 1.87 30.80 24.17
N PRO A 533 1.07 31.62 23.46
CA PRO A 533 0.89 31.50 22.01
C PRO A 533 2.17 31.56 21.18
N SER A 534 3.28 32.06 21.76
CA SER A 534 4.60 32.11 21.13
C SER A 534 5.42 30.81 21.27
N GLU A 535 5.03 29.90 22.17
CA GLU A 535 5.67 28.60 22.36
C GLU A 535 5.07 27.53 21.42
N PRO A 536 5.86 26.53 20.97
CA PRO A 536 5.34 25.43 20.17
C PRO A 536 4.28 24.66 20.95
N SER A 537 3.04 24.64 20.44
CA SER A 537 1.97 23.81 21.01
C SER A 537 2.41 22.34 21.04
N LEU A 538 2.10 21.66 22.14
CA LEU A 538 2.24 20.21 22.24
C LEU A 538 1.46 19.50 21.12
N GLY A 539 0.40 20.13 20.58
CA GLY A 539 -0.25 19.75 19.34
C GLY A 539 -1.15 18.52 19.43
N ASN A 540 -0.67 17.39 19.96
CA ASN A 540 -1.41 16.13 20.05
C ASN A 540 -1.02 15.28 21.28
N ILE A 541 -1.77 14.20 21.50
CA ILE A 541 -1.55 13.28 22.64
C ILE A 541 -0.16 12.63 22.63
N TYR A 542 0.40 12.28 21.47
CA TYR A 542 1.70 11.59 21.40
C TYR A 542 2.85 12.52 21.76
N SER A 543 2.85 13.75 21.25
CA SER A 543 3.80 14.80 21.63
C SER A 543 3.71 15.13 23.13
N PHE A 544 2.50 15.11 23.70
CA PHE A 544 2.30 15.24 25.14
C PHE A 544 2.89 14.07 25.91
N LEU A 545 2.62 12.82 25.52
CA LEU A 545 3.22 11.65 26.18
C LEU A 545 4.75 11.66 26.05
N ASN A 546 5.30 12.07 24.90
CA ASN A 546 6.74 12.29 24.71
C ASN A 546 7.29 13.35 25.69
N SER A 547 6.55 14.45 25.91
CA SER A 547 6.97 15.50 26.85
C SER A 547 6.97 15.00 28.30
N ILE A 548 5.98 14.18 28.70
CA ILE A 548 5.96 13.53 30.01
C ILE A 548 7.19 12.63 30.20
N ILE A 549 7.52 11.81 29.20
CA ILE A 549 8.71 10.94 29.21
C ILE A 549 10.00 11.77 29.37
N ARG A 550 10.11 12.90 28.65
CA ARG A 550 11.26 13.81 28.72
C ARG A 550 11.37 14.56 30.03
N ARG A 551 10.25 15.00 30.60
CA ARG A 551 10.24 15.68 31.91
C ARG A 551 10.71 14.72 33.01
N ASP A 552 10.28 13.47 32.99
CA ASP A 552 10.75 12.48 33.97
C ASP A 552 12.27 12.24 33.87
N LEU A 553 12.82 12.16 32.64
CA LEU A 553 14.27 12.10 32.39
C LEU A 553 15.03 13.25 33.09
N LEU A 554 14.51 14.48 33.03
CA LEU A 554 15.19 15.67 33.57
C LEU A 554 15.16 15.74 35.10
N HIS A 555 14.18 15.13 35.75
CA HIS A 555 13.97 15.24 37.20
C HIS A 555 14.71 14.18 38.03
N ARG A 556 15.42 13.23 37.40
CA ARG A 556 16.13 12.14 38.09
C ARG A 556 17.61 12.09 37.72
N THR A 557 18.47 12.59 38.61
CA THR A 557 19.94 12.58 38.47
C THR A 557 20.63 11.31 38.99
N ASP A 558 19.87 10.34 39.55
CA ASP A 558 20.38 9.15 40.27
C ASP A 558 20.10 7.81 39.53
N SER A 559 19.79 7.87 38.23
CA SER A 559 19.51 6.68 37.41
C SER A 559 20.80 6.03 36.89
N HIS A 560 20.88 4.69 36.88
CA HIS A 560 21.97 3.94 36.23
C HIS A 560 21.93 4.01 34.69
N TYR A 561 20.87 4.60 34.11
CA TYR A 561 20.66 4.75 32.67
C TYR A 561 20.27 6.19 32.34
N ASP A 562 20.92 6.78 31.34
CA ASP A 562 20.79 8.21 31.02
C ASP A 562 19.68 8.52 30.00
N GLY A 563 19.05 7.51 29.39
CA GLY A 563 18.02 7.67 28.36
C GLY A 563 16.65 7.08 28.72
N TYR A 564 15.71 7.14 27.77
CA TYR A 564 14.27 6.83 27.99
C TYR A 564 14.02 5.43 28.55
N LEU A 565 14.95 4.48 28.38
CA LEU A 565 14.82 3.12 28.91
C LEU A 565 14.74 3.06 30.44
N HIS A 566 15.20 4.08 31.16
CA HIS A 566 15.10 4.08 32.63
C HIS A 566 13.65 3.95 33.12
N LEU A 567 12.66 4.51 32.39
CA LEU A 567 11.22 4.38 32.68
C LEU A 567 10.73 2.94 32.59
N LEU A 568 11.34 2.16 31.68
CA LEU A 568 11.05 0.74 31.54
C LEU A 568 11.89 -0.09 32.52
N GLY A 569 13.02 0.46 33.00
CA GLY A 569 13.83 -0.02 34.10
C GLY A 569 14.21 -1.51 34.03
N ARG A 570 14.71 -2.05 35.14
CA ARG A 570 14.73 -3.50 35.36
C ARG A 570 13.34 -4.06 35.72
N ASP A 571 12.39 -3.19 35.99
CA ASP A 571 11.00 -3.50 36.33
C ASP A 571 10.16 -3.80 35.07
N THR A 572 10.56 -4.91 34.42
CA THR A 572 9.88 -5.92 33.58
C THR A 572 8.70 -5.57 32.67
N LEU A 573 8.30 -4.32 32.42
CA LEU A 573 7.23 -4.07 31.46
C LEU A 573 7.71 -4.40 30.04
N HIS A 574 7.18 -5.48 29.46
CA HIS A 574 7.45 -5.93 28.10
C HIS A 574 6.16 -6.08 27.33
N VAL A 575 6.18 -5.67 26.06
CA VAL A 575 5.06 -5.83 25.13
C VAL A 575 5.50 -6.72 23.98
N LEU A 576 4.70 -7.74 23.70
CA LEU A 576 4.74 -8.49 22.44
C LEU A 576 3.79 -7.78 21.46
N PRO A 577 4.28 -7.19 20.36
CA PRO A 577 3.48 -6.30 19.52
C PRO A 577 2.60 -7.03 18.49
N ASP A 578 2.58 -8.36 18.50
CA ASP A 578 1.88 -9.20 17.51
C ASP A 578 0.34 -9.24 17.75
N PHE A 579 -0.30 -8.09 18.01
CA PHE A 579 -1.74 -7.94 18.29
C PHE A 579 -2.64 -8.35 17.12
N HIS A 580 -2.11 -8.24 15.91
CA HIS A 580 -2.77 -8.65 14.67
C HIS A 580 -1.94 -9.74 13.95
N GLY A 581 -1.37 -10.67 14.72
CA GLY A 581 -0.42 -11.65 14.22
C GLY A 581 0.95 -11.05 13.91
N ASN A 582 1.90 -11.91 13.55
CA ASN A 582 3.21 -11.51 13.06
C ASN A 582 3.29 -11.74 11.56
N ARG A 583 3.31 -10.66 10.78
CA ARG A 583 3.55 -10.75 9.33
C ARG A 583 4.99 -11.15 9.02
N SER A 584 5.96 -10.42 9.57
CA SER A 584 7.38 -10.72 9.36
C SER A 584 8.20 -10.60 10.65
N PRO A 585 9.24 -11.43 10.82
CA PRO A 585 9.68 -12.50 9.93
C PRO A 585 9.11 -13.89 10.28
N LEU A 586 8.15 -13.99 11.21
CA LEU A 586 7.63 -15.29 11.64
C LEU A 586 6.53 -15.83 10.72
N ALA A 587 5.86 -14.97 9.93
CA ALA A 587 4.70 -15.31 9.12
C ALA A 587 3.69 -16.19 9.88
N ASP A 588 3.26 -15.70 11.03
CA ASP A 588 2.38 -16.40 11.94
C ASP A 588 1.19 -15.50 12.32
N PRO A 589 0.08 -15.57 11.57
CA PRO A 589 -1.11 -14.76 11.84
C PRO A 589 -1.82 -15.17 13.15
N THR A 590 -1.46 -16.32 13.72
CA THR A 590 -2.09 -16.84 14.94
C THR A 590 -1.54 -16.19 16.20
N LEU A 591 -0.36 -15.56 16.13
CA LEU A 591 0.22 -14.86 17.27
C LEU A 591 -0.69 -13.72 17.75
N LYS A 592 -0.63 -13.45 19.05
CA LYS A 592 -1.43 -12.45 19.75
C LYS A 592 -0.55 -11.56 20.62
N GLY A 593 -1.03 -10.34 20.87
CA GLY A 593 -0.38 -9.40 21.77
C GLY A 593 -0.28 -9.94 23.20
N ALA A 594 0.78 -9.56 23.91
CA ALA A 594 0.95 -9.89 25.32
C ALA A 594 1.66 -8.75 26.06
N ILE A 595 1.29 -8.54 27.32
CA ILE A 595 1.91 -7.57 28.22
C ILE A 595 2.39 -8.33 29.44
N VAL A 596 3.69 -8.26 29.74
CA VAL A 596 4.33 -8.90 30.90
C VAL A 596 4.92 -7.80 31.77
N GLY A 597 4.91 -8.00 33.10
CA GLY A 597 5.44 -7.04 34.07
C GLY A 597 4.43 -6.01 34.58
N LEU A 598 3.13 -6.32 34.52
CA LEU A 598 2.10 -5.50 35.16
C LEU A 598 2.23 -5.57 36.69
N THR A 599 1.99 -4.44 37.35
CA THR A 599 1.97 -4.29 38.81
C THR A 599 0.62 -3.72 39.27
N LEU A 600 0.43 -3.55 40.58
CA LEU A 600 -0.75 -2.88 41.14
C LEU A 600 -0.66 -1.33 41.06
N GLU A 601 0.27 -0.79 40.28
CA GLU A 601 0.37 0.65 40.04
C GLU A 601 -0.95 1.18 39.42
N PRO A 602 -1.49 2.32 39.88
CA PRO A 602 -2.72 2.87 39.32
C PRO A 602 -2.61 3.18 37.82
N MET A 603 -3.30 2.38 36.99
CA MET A 603 -3.29 2.53 35.52
C MET A 603 -4.08 3.74 35.02
N ASN A 604 -4.84 4.42 35.87
CA ASN A 604 -5.62 5.62 35.52
C ASN A 604 -4.78 6.92 35.54
N THR A 605 -3.47 6.82 35.68
CA THR A 605 -2.56 7.97 35.70
C THR A 605 -1.97 8.26 34.31
N VAL A 606 -1.61 9.52 34.07
CA VAL A 606 -0.92 9.95 32.84
C VAL A 606 0.45 9.28 32.71
N PHE A 607 1.14 9.11 33.84
CA PHE A 607 2.46 8.48 33.87
C PHE A 607 2.42 7.00 33.50
N ALA A 608 1.45 6.23 34.03
CA ALA A 608 1.25 4.83 33.64
C ALA A 608 0.98 4.69 32.13
N LEU A 609 0.18 5.60 31.56
CA LEU A 609 -0.06 5.66 30.12
C LEU A 609 1.24 5.95 29.35
N ALA A 610 2.02 6.96 29.76
CA ALA A 610 3.27 7.31 29.10
C ALA A 610 4.28 6.13 29.12
N LYS A 611 4.37 5.41 30.24
CA LYS A 611 5.22 4.21 30.37
C LYS A 611 4.75 3.07 29.47
N TYR A 612 3.45 2.80 29.40
CA TYR A 612 2.90 1.78 28.50
C TYR A 612 3.10 2.13 27.02
N TYR A 613 2.81 3.38 26.65
CA TYR A 613 3.08 3.91 25.31
C TYR A 613 4.55 3.74 24.91
N LEU A 614 5.49 4.10 25.79
CA LEU A 614 6.93 3.90 25.54
C LEU A 614 7.27 2.41 25.33
N ALA A 615 6.70 1.51 26.13
CA ALA A 615 6.92 0.07 25.99
C ALA A 615 6.43 -0.45 24.62
N VAL A 616 5.32 0.08 24.11
CA VAL A 616 4.80 -0.23 22.77
C VAL A 616 5.74 0.28 21.67
N LEU A 617 6.22 1.54 21.75
CA LEU A 617 7.18 2.08 20.77
C LEU A 617 8.45 1.22 20.70
N VAL A 618 8.99 0.85 21.86
CA VAL A 618 10.19 0.00 21.96
C VAL A 618 9.93 -1.41 21.41
N ALA A 619 8.76 -2.01 21.69
CA ALA A 619 8.38 -3.31 21.14
C ALA A 619 8.25 -3.29 19.62
N LEU A 620 7.68 -2.23 19.04
CA LEU A 620 7.61 -2.04 17.60
C LEU A 620 8.99 -1.94 16.95
N ALA A 621 9.91 -1.18 17.57
CA ALA A 621 11.29 -1.10 17.12
C ALA A 621 12.03 -2.44 17.20
N TYR A 622 11.76 -3.27 18.22
CA TYR A 622 12.26 -4.64 18.27
C TYR A 622 11.71 -5.52 17.14
N GLY A 623 10.44 -5.33 16.75
CA GLY A 623 9.89 -5.97 15.55
C GLY A 623 10.65 -5.58 14.28
N THR A 624 10.93 -4.27 14.09
CA THR A 624 11.79 -3.79 13.00
C THR A 624 13.18 -4.39 13.06
N LYS A 625 13.81 -4.45 14.26
CA LYS A 625 15.11 -5.10 14.45
C LYS A 625 15.07 -6.57 14.04
N HIS A 626 14.01 -7.30 14.38
CA HIS A 626 13.89 -8.70 13.99
C HIS A 626 13.84 -8.88 12.47
N ILE A 627 13.12 -8.01 11.75
CA ILE A 627 13.10 -7.98 10.29
C ILE A 627 14.50 -7.65 9.73
N LEU A 628 15.15 -6.60 10.27
CA LEU A 628 16.48 -6.17 9.85
C LEU A 628 17.54 -7.28 10.06
N ASP A 629 17.59 -7.87 11.25
CA ASP A 629 18.52 -8.96 11.58
C ASP A 629 18.33 -10.14 10.61
N THR A 630 17.08 -10.42 10.20
CA THR A 630 16.76 -11.48 9.24
C THR A 630 17.25 -11.14 7.82
N LEU A 631 17.10 -9.88 7.39
CA LEU A 631 17.65 -9.40 6.11
C LEU A 631 19.18 -9.44 6.10
N GLN A 632 19.83 -8.96 7.15
CA GLN A 632 21.30 -8.92 7.26
C GLN A 632 21.92 -10.33 7.28
N GLN A 633 21.25 -11.31 7.90
CA GLN A 633 21.64 -12.73 7.81
C GLN A 633 21.65 -13.26 6.37
N ARG A 634 20.95 -12.59 5.44
CA ARG A 634 20.85 -12.91 4.02
C ARG A 634 21.65 -11.94 3.14
N ARG A 635 22.72 -11.37 3.71
CA ARG A 635 23.72 -10.53 3.03
C ARG A 635 23.20 -9.20 2.48
N TYR A 636 22.04 -8.73 2.94
CA TYR A 636 21.64 -7.34 2.71
C TYR A 636 22.60 -6.40 3.45
N PRO A 637 23.31 -5.49 2.77
CA PRO A 637 24.29 -4.59 3.39
C PRO A 637 23.62 -3.37 4.03
N ILE A 638 22.50 -3.57 4.73
CA ILE A 638 21.69 -2.47 5.27
C ILE A 638 22.40 -1.82 6.46
N ASP A 639 22.67 -0.54 6.35
CA ASP A 639 23.22 0.33 7.41
C ASP A 639 22.32 1.53 7.75
N THR A 640 21.34 1.81 6.88
CA THR A 640 20.51 3.01 6.94
C THR A 640 19.03 2.65 6.86
N LEU A 641 18.23 3.21 7.76
CA LEU A 641 16.77 3.16 7.69
C LEU A 641 16.25 4.46 7.09
N VAL A 642 15.48 4.39 6.01
CA VAL A 642 14.78 5.56 5.45
C VAL A 642 13.34 5.51 5.93
N LEU A 643 13.01 6.35 6.89
CA LEU A 643 11.71 6.33 7.57
C LEU A 643 10.80 7.44 7.05
N SER A 644 9.60 7.07 6.62
CA SER A 644 8.59 7.99 6.09
C SER A 644 7.19 7.69 6.67
N GLY A 645 6.23 8.56 6.37
CA GLY A 645 4.86 8.49 6.87
C GLY A 645 4.66 9.15 8.24
N GLY A 646 3.44 9.08 8.79
CA GLY A 646 3.03 9.84 9.97
C GLY A 646 3.86 9.55 11.21
N LEU A 647 4.29 8.30 11.39
CA LEU A 647 5.13 7.90 12.52
C LEU A 647 6.54 8.52 12.47
N SER A 648 7.01 8.96 11.30
CA SER A 648 8.31 9.63 11.16
C SER A 648 8.34 11.03 11.80
N LYS A 649 7.17 11.59 12.14
CA LYS A 649 7.04 12.89 12.84
C LYS A 649 7.16 12.76 14.35
N ASN A 650 7.09 11.54 14.88
CA ASN A 650 7.33 11.26 16.28
C ASN A 650 8.83 11.06 16.51
N ASP A 651 9.51 12.13 16.91
CA ASP A 651 10.95 12.15 17.16
C ASP A 651 11.44 11.05 18.12
N LEU A 652 10.65 10.74 19.16
CA LEU A 652 10.95 9.65 20.08
C LEU A 652 10.87 8.27 19.39
N PHE A 653 9.85 8.04 18.56
CA PHE A 653 9.75 6.81 17.77
C PHE A 653 10.95 6.64 16.83
N VAL A 654 11.37 7.71 16.16
CA VAL A 654 12.54 7.74 15.27
C VAL A 654 13.82 7.41 16.04
N GLN A 655 14.06 8.08 17.17
CA GLN A 655 15.25 7.86 17.99
C GLN A 655 15.30 6.43 18.54
N ILE A 656 14.18 5.89 19.01
CA ILE A 656 14.08 4.50 19.47
C ILE A 656 14.45 3.54 18.34
N HIS A 657 14.01 3.79 17.10
CA HIS A 657 14.40 2.94 15.97
C HIS A 657 15.91 2.99 15.72
N ALA A 658 16.53 4.18 15.74
CA ALA A 658 17.98 4.32 15.60
C ALA A 658 18.74 3.54 16.70
N ASP A 659 18.35 3.73 17.96
CA ASP A 659 18.99 3.09 19.11
C ASP A 659 18.79 1.57 19.14
N VAL A 660 17.60 1.07 18.78
CA VAL A 660 17.33 -0.37 18.81
C VAL A 660 18.04 -1.08 17.67
N THR A 661 18.01 -0.51 16.47
CA THR A 661 18.54 -1.16 15.26
C THR A 661 20.03 -0.95 15.10
N GLN A 662 20.62 0.05 15.78
CA GLN A 662 21.99 0.51 15.57
C GLN A 662 22.27 0.98 14.14
N CYS A 663 21.23 1.37 13.41
CA CYS A 663 21.32 1.97 12.09
C CYS A 663 21.14 3.49 12.17
N ALA A 664 21.76 4.21 11.24
CA ALA A 664 21.40 5.61 11.01
C ALA A 664 19.97 5.67 10.46
N VAL A 665 19.15 6.60 10.96
CA VAL A 665 17.80 6.84 10.44
C VAL A 665 17.80 8.13 9.65
N LEU A 666 17.42 8.05 8.39
CA LEU A 666 17.20 9.19 7.52
C LEU A 666 15.70 9.47 7.44
N VAL A 667 15.27 10.57 8.07
CA VAL A 667 13.88 11.02 8.03
C VAL A 667 13.69 11.98 6.87
N SER A 668 12.87 11.62 5.89
CA SER A 668 12.58 12.49 4.74
C SER A 668 11.87 13.77 5.19
N ASN A 669 12.40 14.93 4.76
CA ASN A 669 11.77 16.23 4.97
C ASN A 669 10.66 16.46 3.94
N ILE A 670 9.59 15.68 4.07
CA ILE A 670 8.41 15.73 3.24
C ILE A 670 7.16 15.90 4.12
N PRO A 671 6.14 16.66 3.70
CA PRO A 671 4.86 16.68 4.40
C PRO A 671 4.31 15.27 4.52
N GLU A 672 3.68 14.95 5.65
CA GLU A 672 3.11 13.62 5.89
C GLU A 672 2.12 13.23 4.79
N GLY A 673 2.17 11.98 4.33
CA GLY A 673 1.29 11.48 3.28
C GLY A 673 1.62 11.97 1.87
N ALA A 674 2.58 12.89 1.73
CA ALA A 674 3.04 13.33 0.41
C ALA A 674 4.12 12.42 -0.17
N GLU A 675 4.70 11.50 0.61
CA GLU A 675 5.66 10.50 0.15
C GLU A 675 5.12 9.58 -0.95
N VAL A 676 3.90 9.06 -0.78
CA VAL A 676 3.25 8.20 -1.78
C VAL A 676 2.87 9.00 -3.04
N LEU A 677 2.31 10.19 -2.85
CA LEU A 677 1.97 11.12 -3.93
C LEU A 677 3.22 11.50 -4.75
N LEU A 678 4.35 11.77 -4.07
CA LEU A 678 5.62 12.08 -4.71
C LEU A 678 6.13 10.89 -5.53
N GLY A 679 6.06 9.68 -4.98
CA GLY A 679 6.43 8.45 -5.70
C GLY A 679 5.62 8.24 -6.99
N SER A 680 4.31 8.47 -6.92
CA SER A 680 3.42 8.45 -8.09
C SER A 680 3.78 9.53 -9.12
N ALA A 681 4.05 10.75 -8.68
CA ALA A 681 4.49 11.83 -9.58
C ALA A 681 5.88 11.56 -10.20
N MET A 682 6.79 10.92 -9.46
CA MET A 682 8.08 10.46 -9.97
C MET A 682 7.91 9.39 -11.05
N CYS A 683 6.99 8.44 -10.87
CA CYS A 683 6.65 7.47 -11.91
C CYS A 683 6.11 8.17 -13.17
N ALA A 684 5.22 9.15 -12.99
CA ALA A 684 4.67 9.95 -14.09
C ALA A 684 5.76 10.67 -14.88
N ARG A 685 6.72 11.28 -14.20
CA ARG A 685 7.85 11.96 -14.84
C ARG A 685 8.77 10.98 -15.56
N ALA A 686 9.16 9.89 -14.89
CA ALA A 686 9.99 8.85 -15.51
C ALA A 686 9.36 8.35 -16.82
N ALA A 687 8.04 8.15 -16.83
CA ALA A 687 7.30 7.71 -18.02
C ALA A 687 7.35 8.72 -19.17
N THR A 688 7.45 10.03 -18.89
CA THR A 688 7.61 11.07 -19.94
C THR A 688 9.02 11.19 -20.49
N MET A 689 10.03 10.65 -19.78
CA MET A 689 11.44 10.69 -20.19
C MET A 689 11.82 9.56 -21.14
N GLN A 690 10.94 8.57 -21.32
CA GLN A 690 11.24 7.33 -22.00
C GLN A 690 10.54 7.25 -23.36
N SER A 691 11.21 6.61 -24.32
CA SER A 691 10.54 6.11 -25.53
C SER A 691 9.67 4.90 -25.18
N PRO A 692 8.56 4.66 -25.89
CA PRO A 692 7.82 3.40 -25.80
C PRO A 692 8.69 2.14 -25.94
N THR A 693 9.82 2.24 -26.65
CA THR A 693 10.78 1.15 -26.90
C THR A 693 11.96 1.12 -25.91
N ALA A 694 11.91 1.86 -24.82
CA ALA A 694 12.97 1.92 -23.83
C ALA A 694 13.26 0.53 -23.22
N SER A 695 14.54 0.18 -23.14
CA SER A 695 15.00 -1.04 -22.47
C SER A 695 14.76 -0.97 -20.96
N ASN A 696 14.84 -2.11 -20.25
CA ASN A 696 14.75 -2.11 -18.79
C ASN A 696 15.84 -1.24 -18.14
N ALA A 697 17.03 -1.17 -18.73
CA ALA A 697 18.11 -0.30 -18.25
C ALA A 697 17.73 1.19 -18.40
N ASP A 698 17.16 1.58 -19.55
CA ASP A 698 16.69 2.96 -19.77
C ASP A 698 15.56 3.33 -18.80
N ARG A 699 14.66 2.37 -18.51
CA ARG A 699 13.56 2.54 -17.54
C ARG A 699 14.10 2.73 -16.12
N ALA A 700 15.01 1.86 -15.69
CA ALA A 700 15.68 1.95 -14.41
C ALA A 700 16.38 3.31 -14.26
N GLN A 701 17.15 3.71 -15.28
CA GLN A 701 17.87 4.98 -15.28
C GLN A 701 16.93 6.18 -15.21
N ALA A 702 15.85 6.21 -16.00
CA ALA A 702 14.91 7.32 -16.01
C ALA A 702 14.15 7.46 -14.68
N LEU A 703 13.73 6.35 -14.07
CA LEU A 703 13.09 6.37 -12.76
C LEU A 703 14.08 6.81 -11.69
N TRP A 704 15.29 6.27 -11.70
CA TRP A 704 16.32 6.61 -10.74
C TRP A 704 16.75 8.10 -10.82
N GLU A 705 17.03 8.61 -12.02
CA GLU A 705 17.30 10.04 -12.25
C GLU A 705 16.17 10.90 -11.69
N THR A 706 14.92 10.48 -11.90
CA THR A 706 13.75 11.18 -11.38
C THR A 706 13.71 11.16 -9.85
N MET A 707 13.95 10.00 -9.23
CA MET A 707 13.95 9.84 -7.78
C MET A 707 15.03 10.68 -7.10
N VAL A 708 16.24 10.70 -7.65
CA VAL A 708 17.35 11.52 -7.11
C VAL A 708 17.05 13.01 -7.27
N TYR A 709 16.48 13.37 -8.40
CA TYR A 709 16.18 14.75 -8.75
C TYR A 709 15.03 15.34 -7.91
N MET A 710 13.90 14.63 -7.85
CA MET A 710 12.68 15.06 -7.15
C MET A 710 12.69 14.65 -5.67
N GLY A 711 13.63 13.80 -5.27
CA GLY A 711 13.72 13.25 -3.92
C GLY A 711 13.92 14.34 -2.87
N PRO A 712 13.28 14.20 -1.71
CA PRO A 712 13.42 15.18 -0.63
C PRO A 712 14.84 15.16 -0.07
N THR A 713 15.20 16.23 0.64
CA THR A 713 16.31 16.17 1.60
C THR A 713 15.82 15.50 2.88
N GLY A 714 16.74 14.98 3.70
CA GLY A 714 16.39 14.36 4.97
C GLY A 714 17.07 15.01 6.16
N VAL A 715 16.77 14.48 7.34
CA VAL A 715 17.51 14.74 8.57
C VAL A 715 18.04 13.41 9.09
N TRP A 716 19.32 13.39 9.43
CA TRP A 716 19.95 12.23 10.05
C TRP A 716 19.65 12.18 11.55
N VAL A 717 19.21 11.01 12.00
CA VAL A 717 19.10 10.65 13.41
C VAL A 717 20.02 9.45 13.64
N LEU A 718 21.07 9.67 14.43
CA LEU A 718 22.04 8.64 14.75
C LEU A 718 21.66 7.91 16.05
N PRO A 719 22.11 6.67 16.24
CA PRO A 719 22.00 6.01 17.54
C PRO A 719 22.68 6.85 18.63
N GLN A 720 21.99 7.09 19.74
CA GLN A 720 22.45 7.89 20.88
C GLN A 720 22.64 7.04 22.15
N CYS A 721 22.18 5.79 22.14
CA CYS A 721 22.29 4.89 23.29
C CYS A 721 23.75 4.65 23.74
N THR A 722 23.95 4.69 25.05
CA THR A 722 25.19 4.27 25.71
C THR A 722 25.43 2.76 25.57
N PRO A 723 26.66 2.24 25.77
CA PRO A 723 26.91 0.81 25.77
C PRO A 723 26.07 0.02 26.79
N ALA A 724 25.65 0.64 27.89
CA ALA A 724 24.77 0.01 28.87
C ALA A 724 23.33 -0.14 28.33
N GLU A 725 22.82 0.88 27.64
CA GLU A 725 21.49 0.85 27.02
C GLU A 725 21.44 -0.09 25.82
N GLN A 726 22.50 -0.16 25.02
CA GLN A 726 22.62 -1.15 23.95
C GLN A 726 22.50 -2.59 24.50
N ARG A 727 23.20 -2.89 25.60
CA ARG A 727 23.07 -4.19 26.28
C ARG A 727 21.66 -4.42 26.81
N LEU A 728 21.02 -3.39 27.36
CA LEU A 728 19.65 -3.50 27.85
C LEU A 728 18.65 -3.75 26.70
N HIS A 729 18.78 -3.06 25.56
CA HIS A 729 18.00 -3.34 24.37
C HIS A 729 18.19 -4.79 23.89
N ALA A 730 19.43 -5.28 23.85
CA ALA A 730 19.71 -6.67 23.47
C ALA A 730 19.03 -7.68 24.41
N GLN A 731 19.08 -7.44 25.73
CA GLN A 731 18.39 -8.27 26.72
C GLN A 731 16.87 -8.23 26.55
N ARG A 732 16.29 -7.04 26.38
CA ARG A 732 14.85 -6.85 26.17
C ARG A 732 14.38 -7.46 24.84
N PHE A 733 15.22 -7.43 23.80
CA PHE A 733 14.96 -8.10 22.54
C PHE A 733 14.93 -9.63 22.70
N GLN A 734 15.83 -10.20 23.51
CA GLN A 734 15.77 -11.62 23.87
C GLN A 734 14.46 -11.98 24.59
N VAL A 735 13.98 -11.11 25.49
CA VAL A 735 12.67 -11.31 26.15
C VAL A 735 11.54 -11.33 25.13
N LEU A 736 11.50 -10.40 24.16
CA LEU A 736 10.48 -10.41 23.12
C LEU A 736 10.48 -11.72 22.32
N ARG A 737 11.67 -12.23 21.97
CA ARG A 737 11.80 -13.54 21.30
C ARG A 737 11.33 -14.70 22.17
N ALA A 738 11.62 -14.66 23.47
CA ALA A 738 11.15 -15.65 24.43
C ALA A 738 9.61 -15.62 24.55
N MET A 739 8.99 -14.43 24.63
CA MET A 739 7.54 -14.28 24.67
C MET A 739 6.85 -14.91 23.45
N GLN A 740 7.43 -14.75 22.25
CA GLN A 740 6.92 -15.41 21.04
C GLN A 740 6.98 -16.94 21.13
N GLN A 741 8.08 -17.49 21.65
CA GLN A 741 8.25 -18.92 21.84
C GLN A 741 7.33 -19.47 22.94
N ASP A 742 7.16 -18.72 24.03
CA ASP A 742 6.28 -19.07 25.14
C ASP A 742 4.82 -19.09 24.69
N GLN A 743 4.37 -18.17 23.85
CA GLN A 743 3.01 -18.23 23.30
C GLN A 743 2.77 -19.51 22.48
N LYS A 744 3.73 -19.91 21.63
CA LYS A 744 3.68 -21.19 20.90
C LYS A 744 3.74 -22.41 21.83
N LYS A 745 4.45 -22.29 22.95
CA LYS A 745 4.47 -23.32 24.00
C LYS A 745 3.10 -23.43 24.68
N TYR A 746 2.46 -22.31 25.02
CA TYR A 746 1.12 -22.30 25.64
C TYR A 746 0.08 -22.90 24.70
N GLN A 747 0.11 -22.55 23.41
CA GLN A 747 -0.76 -23.18 22.40
C GLN A 747 -0.58 -24.69 22.34
N ARG A 748 0.66 -25.21 22.37
CA ARG A 748 0.92 -26.65 22.41
C ARG A 748 0.44 -27.32 23.68
N ILE A 749 0.59 -26.67 24.84
CA ILE A 749 0.08 -27.19 26.12
C ILE A 749 -1.45 -27.31 26.05
N MET A 750 -2.13 -26.27 25.56
CA MET A 750 -3.59 -26.26 25.44
C MET A 750 -4.11 -27.19 24.33
N GLY A 751 -3.32 -27.44 23.29
CA GLY A 751 -3.66 -28.31 22.16
C GLY A 751 -3.27 -29.78 22.35
N ALA A 752 -2.58 -30.15 23.43
CA ALA A 752 -2.16 -31.53 23.68
C ALA A 752 -3.28 -32.46 24.19
N GLU A 753 -4.50 -31.94 24.43
CA GLU A 753 -5.65 -32.71 24.93
C GLU A 753 -7.01 -32.28 24.32
N LEU A 754 -7.07 -32.01 23.02
CA LEU A 754 -8.35 -31.84 22.28
C LEU A 754 -8.49 -32.84 21.14
#